data_AF-A0A9X0AAK7-F1
#
_entry.id   AF-A0A9X0AAK7-F1
#
_cell.length_a   1.000
_cell.length_b   1.000
_cell.length_c   1.000
_cell.angle_alpha   90.00
_cell.angle_beta   90.00
_cell.angle_gamma   90.00
#
_symmetry.space_group_name_H-M   'P 1'
#
loop_
_entity.id
_entity.type
_entity.pdbx_description
1 polymer ?
#
loop_
_entity_poly.entity_id
_entity_poly.type
_entity_poly.pdbx_seq_one_letter_code
_entity_poly.pdbx_strand_id
1 'polypeptide(L)'
;MAEFADQLLYKRKIRSLSSSNSPETKKAKTYASPNKEESVQEEDNILTALNLLQEFGAQLQEILKRLEKLDAIEFSLAKIEFQLGNLEKRTHELEHFQRAAKKDINKLKDGLTFTGKQRFLSVTKKFAGPMWSGLKKEDVGKPQKARVNVACVSKTTQWRHDRDSPFTMDPRLQLAALDQLKSSNPNGQYWIKIDATDIKRCIMESQRKVWNGDEDLGDGKLQALRDEYDESMSDMHTLKSRNATVVKEVLPRVLDAFTEDINFLSEGFQVASNHFEKKSKQANCPEETLKDANWEVVEFQTLLQQSQELHQEMENALASIADVNQAERVLPVVHDLAASSFLYLRNIFKKKRTAATHVLVLMLSDEKRLKKPYALPVRYVPCRTLKDQFIRDLTKDLKVEMKKTRFTSYWLLVHVLYITVCLCINKSVAGTVTDGEFCSLQSQGETRPLHIWQIIHDAKESVSKCSKKTLLDKLEQVGVDPDGRPVTRSPDPDVPHGLIVQLHELRYGADRMSLEDAITLVRGQLVPAGYDPYPFRCDTPESLLDKLRSIVATYKFRAIIDYWKERGVDFSTYLYVPEVDPVTGQERHDRGDHNHLFRRAASSIRQGRDPSLNYEAFDEVLMDSLSGLTHAALIGKRKQSLV
;
A
#
# COMPACT_ATOMS: atom_id res chain seq x y z
N MET A 1 31.66 53.39 -7.30
CA MET A 1 31.83 54.09 -8.60
C MET A 1 30.48 54.32 -9.26
N ALA A 2 29.68 53.28 -9.55
CA ALA A 2 28.30 53.43 -10.05
C ALA A 2 27.39 54.26 -9.10
N GLU A 3 27.45 54.01 -7.79
CA GLU A 3 26.70 54.80 -6.79
C GLU A 3 27.11 56.29 -6.73
N PHE A 4 28.34 56.63 -7.12
CA PHE A 4 28.83 58.01 -7.11
C PHE A 4 28.32 58.80 -8.33
N ALA A 5 28.16 58.13 -9.47
CA ALA A 5 27.56 58.68 -10.68
C ALA A 5 26.05 58.92 -10.51
N ASP A 6 25.34 57.99 -9.87
CA ASP A 6 23.91 58.13 -9.57
C ASP A 6 23.63 59.27 -8.58
N GLN A 7 24.50 59.48 -7.58
CA GLN A 7 24.38 60.60 -6.65
C GLN A 7 24.62 61.98 -7.32
N LEU A 8 25.48 62.06 -8.34
CA LEU A 8 25.73 63.28 -9.10
C LEU A 8 24.55 63.63 -10.03
N LEU A 9 23.94 62.63 -10.67
CA LEU A 9 22.75 62.80 -11.52
C LEU A 9 21.51 63.17 -10.69
N TYR A 10 21.36 62.60 -9.49
CA TYR A 10 20.28 62.94 -8.55
C TYR A 10 20.38 64.40 -8.06
N LYS A 11 21.60 64.87 -7.74
CA LYS A 11 21.83 66.28 -7.33
C LYS A 11 21.58 67.29 -8.46
N ARG A 12 21.74 66.91 -9.73
CA ARG A 12 21.48 67.79 -10.88
C ARG A 12 19.98 67.90 -11.21
N LYS A 13 19.21 66.82 -10.97
CA LYS A 13 17.75 66.78 -11.19
C LYS A 13 16.96 67.63 -10.17
N ILE A 14 17.45 67.76 -8.94
CA ILE A 14 16.82 68.59 -7.89
C ILE A 14 17.04 70.09 -8.12
N ARG A 15 18.13 70.51 -8.80
CA ARG A 15 18.37 71.93 -9.14
C ARG A 15 17.50 72.46 -10.29
N SER A 16 16.80 71.61 -11.02
CA SER A 16 15.97 71.99 -12.19
C SER A 16 14.48 72.22 -11.86
N LEU A 17 14.04 72.00 -10.62
CA LEU A 17 12.61 72.02 -10.24
C LEU A 17 12.23 73.04 -9.15
N SER A 18 13.13 73.97 -8.76
CA SER A 18 12.81 75.02 -7.80
C SER A 18 13.31 76.40 -8.24
N SER A 19 12.46 77.20 -8.87
CA SER A 19 12.24 78.62 -8.49
C SER A 19 11.34 79.36 -9.49
N SER A 20 10.11 79.64 -9.08
CA SER A 20 9.38 80.84 -9.48
C SER A 20 8.70 81.41 -8.23
N ASN A 21 9.24 82.54 -7.73
CA ASN A 21 8.50 83.71 -7.24
C ASN A 21 9.49 84.78 -6.69
N SER A 22 9.60 85.87 -7.47
CA SER A 22 9.88 87.30 -7.20
C SER A 22 10.16 87.84 -5.78
N PRO A 23 10.60 89.14 -5.64
CA PRO A 23 11.37 90.03 -6.53
C PRO A 23 12.58 90.63 -5.74
N GLU A 24 13.45 91.57 -6.15
CA GLU A 24 13.27 92.82 -6.88
C GLU A 24 14.63 93.49 -7.13
N THR A 25 14.62 94.40 -8.09
CA THR A 25 15.68 95.18 -8.76
C THR A 25 16.74 95.91 -7.90
N LYS A 26 17.96 96.07 -8.47
CA LYS A 26 18.52 97.39 -8.86
C LYS A 26 19.83 97.31 -9.69
N LYS A 27 19.71 97.81 -10.93
CA LYS A 27 20.64 98.64 -11.74
C LYS A 27 22.03 98.11 -12.21
N ALA A 28 22.04 97.75 -13.50
CA ALA A 28 22.83 98.28 -14.63
C ALA A 28 24.35 98.55 -14.49
N LYS A 29 25.16 97.89 -15.34
CA LYS A 29 25.71 98.47 -16.60
C LYS A 29 26.55 97.47 -17.40
N THR A 30 26.30 97.52 -18.71
CA THR A 30 27.03 97.14 -19.93
C THR A 30 28.52 96.76 -19.82
N TYR A 31 28.97 95.72 -20.53
CA TYR A 31 30.03 95.76 -21.57
C TYR A 31 30.07 94.44 -22.38
N ALA A 32 30.58 94.53 -23.60
CA ALA A 32 30.40 93.63 -24.74
C ALA A 32 31.30 92.37 -24.77
N SER A 33 30.84 91.36 -25.54
CA SER A 33 31.45 90.15 -26.13
C SER A 33 32.96 90.16 -26.46
N PRO A 34 33.62 89.03 -26.88
CA PRO A 34 33.10 87.68 -27.24
C PRO A 34 33.97 86.48 -26.75
N ASN A 35 33.43 85.25 -26.83
CA ASN A 35 34.02 84.08 -27.51
C ASN A 35 33.26 82.81 -27.10
N LYS A 36 32.61 82.20 -28.09
CA LYS A 36 31.62 81.13 -27.94
C LYS A 36 31.99 80.02 -28.92
N GLU A 37 33.18 79.45 -28.81
CA GLU A 37 33.66 78.37 -29.69
C GLU A 37 34.56 77.34 -28.98
N GLU A 38 35.22 77.68 -27.85
CA GLU A 38 36.01 76.70 -27.07
C GLU A 38 35.18 75.80 -26.12
N SER A 39 33.95 76.17 -25.75
CA SER A 39 33.16 75.41 -24.77
C SER A 39 32.48 74.16 -25.35
N VAL A 40 32.32 74.08 -26.68
CA VAL A 40 31.58 72.97 -27.32
C VAL A 40 32.46 71.74 -27.49
N GLN A 41 33.77 71.94 -27.70
CA GLN A 41 34.72 70.85 -27.95
C GLN A 41 35.17 70.14 -26.66
N GLU A 42 35.18 70.86 -25.53
CA GLU A 42 35.37 70.26 -24.20
C GLU A 42 34.15 69.45 -23.75
N GLU A 43 32.93 69.93 -24.01
CA GLU A 43 31.70 69.20 -23.68
C GLU A 43 31.54 67.91 -24.50
N ASP A 44 31.88 67.91 -25.78
CA ASP A 44 31.84 66.71 -26.64
C ASP A 44 32.89 65.66 -26.24
N ASN A 45 34.09 66.08 -25.83
CA ASN A 45 35.12 65.17 -25.32
C ASN A 45 34.72 64.55 -23.97
N ILE A 46 34.08 65.33 -23.09
CA ILE A 46 33.55 64.84 -21.81
C ILE A 46 32.39 63.87 -22.05
N LEU A 47 31.50 64.16 -22.99
CA LEU A 47 30.38 63.28 -23.35
C LEU A 47 30.88 61.96 -23.94
N THR A 48 31.91 62.01 -24.80
CA THR A 48 32.54 60.82 -25.38
C THR A 48 33.24 59.98 -24.31
N ALA A 49 33.96 60.61 -23.38
CA ALA A 49 34.60 59.92 -22.26
C ALA A 49 33.59 59.27 -21.30
N LEU A 50 32.44 59.92 -21.05
CA LEU A 50 31.35 59.38 -20.24
C LEU A 50 30.68 58.18 -20.91
N ASN A 51 30.45 58.22 -22.22
CA ASN A 51 29.91 57.09 -22.97
C ASN A 51 30.86 55.88 -22.95
N LEU A 52 32.18 56.10 -23.13
CA LEU A 52 33.18 55.04 -23.02
C LEU A 52 33.25 54.44 -21.60
N LEU A 53 33.12 55.27 -20.56
CA LEU A 53 33.05 54.80 -19.16
C LEU A 53 31.80 53.95 -18.89
N GLN A 54 30.68 54.30 -19.50
CA GLN A 54 29.44 53.54 -19.38
C GLN A 54 29.54 52.19 -20.11
N GLU A 55 30.18 52.17 -21.29
CA GLU A 55 30.42 50.96 -22.07
C GLU A 55 31.42 50.02 -21.35
N PHE A 56 32.46 50.58 -20.76
CA PHE A 56 33.42 49.84 -19.94
C PHE A 56 32.78 49.28 -18.65
N GLY A 57 31.86 50.04 -18.04
CA GLY A 57 31.06 49.58 -16.90
C GLY A 57 30.15 48.40 -17.24
N ALA A 58 29.53 48.41 -18.43
CA ALA A 58 28.71 47.30 -18.92
C ALA A 58 29.57 46.04 -19.17
N GLN A 59 30.76 46.19 -19.75
CA GLN A 59 31.69 45.08 -19.95
C GLN A 59 32.16 44.47 -18.62
N LEU A 60 32.44 45.30 -17.60
CA LEU A 60 32.81 44.82 -16.27
C LEU A 60 31.67 44.06 -15.58
N GLN A 61 30.42 44.49 -15.74
CA GLN A 61 29.28 43.75 -15.20
C GLN A 61 29.07 42.40 -15.89
N GLU A 62 29.29 42.33 -17.21
CA GLU A 62 29.22 41.07 -17.96
C GLU A 62 30.35 40.11 -17.53
N ILE A 63 31.55 40.61 -17.24
CA ILE A 63 32.65 39.81 -16.69
C ILE A 63 32.30 39.29 -15.30
N LEU A 64 31.76 40.13 -14.41
CA LEU A 64 31.33 39.70 -13.07
C LEU A 64 30.26 38.59 -13.14
N LYS A 65 29.29 38.72 -14.04
CA LYS A 65 28.25 37.71 -14.25
C LYS A 65 28.79 36.38 -14.79
N ARG A 66 29.89 36.41 -15.55
CA ARG A 66 30.59 35.20 -16.01
C ARG A 66 31.41 34.56 -14.89
N LEU A 67 31.99 35.35 -14.00
CA LEU A 67 32.70 34.86 -12.82
C LEU A 67 31.74 34.19 -11.82
N GLU A 68 30.56 34.76 -11.56
CA GLU A 68 29.54 34.11 -10.72
C GLU A 68 29.08 32.74 -11.28
N LYS A 69 28.99 32.63 -12.62
CA LYS A 69 28.71 31.34 -13.26
C LYS A 69 29.85 30.33 -13.09
N LEU A 70 31.10 30.78 -13.08
CA LEU A 70 32.26 29.93 -12.82
C LEU A 70 32.25 29.42 -11.38
N ASP A 71 31.94 30.27 -10.40
CA ASP A 71 31.82 29.87 -9.00
C ASP A 71 30.71 28.82 -8.80
N ALA A 72 29.58 28.97 -9.49
CA ALA A 72 28.49 27.99 -9.48
C ALA A 72 28.89 26.63 -10.09
N ILE A 73 29.76 26.65 -11.12
CA ILE A 73 30.32 25.43 -11.74
C ILE A 73 31.30 24.77 -10.79
N GLU A 74 32.17 25.53 -10.13
CA GLU A 74 33.13 25.01 -9.14
C GLU A 74 32.42 24.35 -7.96
N PHE A 75 31.35 24.97 -7.44
CA PHE A 75 30.52 24.37 -6.41
C PHE A 75 29.86 23.05 -6.87
N SER A 76 29.40 23.01 -8.12
CA SER A 76 28.79 21.81 -8.70
C SER A 76 29.82 20.68 -8.88
N LEU A 77 31.05 21.00 -9.26
CA LEU A 77 32.15 20.04 -9.37
C LEU A 77 32.54 19.46 -8.01
N ALA A 78 32.68 20.30 -6.97
CA ALA A 78 32.95 19.84 -5.61
C ALA A 78 31.88 18.87 -5.09
N LYS A 79 30.61 19.10 -5.45
CA LYS A 79 29.50 18.21 -5.11
C LYS A 79 29.60 16.86 -5.84
N ILE A 80 30.01 16.85 -7.10
CA ILE A 80 30.21 15.63 -7.89
C ILE A 80 31.39 14.83 -7.34
N GLU A 81 32.50 15.47 -7.00
CA GLU A 81 33.67 14.81 -6.38
C GLU A 81 33.31 14.16 -5.05
N PHE A 82 32.53 14.84 -4.20
CA PHE A 82 32.03 14.27 -2.95
C PHE A 82 31.14 13.04 -3.19
N GLN A 83 30.27 13.09 -4.20
CA GLN A 83 29.42 11.95 -4.55
C GLN A 83 30.23 10.77 -5.11
N LEU A 84 31.26 11.03 -5.91
CA LEU A 84 32.15 10.02 -6.46
C LEU A 84 32.91 9.29 -5.34
N GLY A 85 33.46 10.03 -4.37
CA GLY A 85 34.14 9.44 -3.21
C GLY A 85 33.23 8.55 -2.34
N ASN A 86 31.94 8.89 -2.22
CA ASN A 86 30.97 8.02 -1.55
C ASN A 86 30.68 6.74 -2.35
N LEU A 87 30.71 6.82 -3.68
CA LEU A 87 30.49 5.68 -4.57
C LEU A 87 31.69 4.72 -4.54
N GLU A 88 32.92 5.25 -4.48
CA GLU A 88 34.13 4.45 -4.30
C GLU A 88 34.14 3.70 -2.97
N LYS A 89 33.76 4.35 -1.86
CA LYS A 89 33.63 3.69 -0.54
C LYS A 89 32.64 2.52 -0.58
N ARG A 90 31.46 2.73 -1.18
CA ARG A 90 30.45 1.66 -1.34
C ARG A 90 30.95 0.51 -2.21
N THR A 91 31.74 0.81 -3.24
CA THR A 91 32.34 -0.20 -4.11
C THR A 91 33.35 -1.05 -3.34
N HIS A 92 34.20 -0.42 -2.51
CA HIS A 92 35.13 -1.12 -1.62
C HIS A 92 34.43 -2.02 -0.60
N GLU A 93 33.32 -1.55 0.00
CA GLU A 93 32.51 -2.37 0.91
C GLU A 93 31.91 -3.59 0.21
N LEU A 94 31.40 -3.44 -1.01
CA LEU A 94 30.86 -4.54 -1.82
C LEU A 94 31.95 -5.57 -2.17
N GLU A 95 33.14 -5.13 -2.54
CA GLU A 95 34.28 -6.02 -2.79
C GLU A 95 34.72 -6.78 -1.54
N HIS A 96 34.67 -6.14 -0.36
CA HIS A 96 34.92 -6.81 0.92
C HIS A 96 33.86 -7.87 1.21
N PHE A 97 32.57 -7.56 1.01
CA PHE A 97 31.49 -8.54 1.16
C PHE A 97 31.63 -9.71 0.17
N GLN A 98 32.02 -9.45 -1.07
CA GLN A 98 32.24 -10.49 -2.07
C GLN A 98 33.40 -11.42 -1.66
N ARG A 99 34.51 -10.87 -1.12
CA ARG A 99 35.62 -11.66 -0.59
C ARG A 99 35.19 -12.52 0.60
N ALA A 100 34.42 -11.97 1.53
CA ALA A 100 33.89 -12.70 2.68
C ALA A 100 32.95 -13.84 2.23
N ALA A 101 32.01 -13.57 1.33
CA ALA A 101 31.10 -14.57 0.79
C ALA A 101 31.84 -15.70 0.05
N LYS A 102 32.89 -15.37 -0.70
CA LYS A 102 33.72 -16.38 -1.40
C LYS A 102 34.47 -17.28 -0.41
N LYS A 103 34.93 -16.73 0.72
CA LYS A 103 35.56 -17.50 1.81
C LYS A 103 34.56 -18.46 2.47
N ASP A 104 33.34 -18.02 2.73
CA ASP A 104 32.28 -18.85 3.32
C ASP A 104 31.82 -19.98 2.38
N ILE A 105 31.71 -19.69 1.07
CA ILE A 105 31.39 -20.69 0.04
C ILE A 105 32.46 -21.78 -0.01
N ASN A 106 33.74 -21.41 0.11
CA ASN A 106 34.83 -22.39 0.12
C ASN A 106 34.78 -23.26 1.38
N LYS A 107 34.54 -22.69 2.56
CA LYS A 107 34.33 -23.46 3.80
C LYS A 107 33.17 -24.46 3.69
N LEU A 108 32.07 -24.07 3.04
CA LEU A 108 30.92 -24.95 2.80
C LEU A 108 31.25 -26.08 1.83
N LYS A 109 32.06 -25.81 0.80
CA LYS A 109 32.53 -26.84 -0.15
C LYS A 109 33.41 -27.88 0.53
N ASP A 110 34.29 -27.44 1.44
CA ASP A 110 35.15 -28.36 2.20
C ASP A 110 34.32 -29.26 3.13
N GLY A 111 33.29 -28.72 3.80
CA GLY A 111 32.36 -29.50 4.63
C GLY A 111 31.45 -30.48 3.88
N LEU A 112 31.22 -30.27 2.58
CA LEU A 112 30.37 -31.11 1.73
C LEU A 112 31.05 -32.41 1.24
N THR A 113 32.34 -32.60 1.50
CA THR A 113 33.08 -33.80 1.04
C THR A 113 32.84 -35.06 1.88
N PHE A 114 32.07 -35.01 2.98
CA PHE A 114 31.93 -36.15 3.91
C PHE A 114 30.65 -37.02 3.80
N THR A 115 29.70 -36.80 2.90
CA THR A 115 28.44 -37.61 2.88
C THR A 115 28.02 -38.16 1.53
N GLY A 116 28.99 -38.45 0.66
CA GLY A 116 28.75 -39.13 -0.61
C GLY A 116 28.76 -40.66 -0.49
N LYS A 117 27.59 -41.32 -0.61
CA LYS A 117 27.47 -42.53 -1.46
C LYS A 117 26.08 -43.12 -1.73
N GLN A 118 24.97 -42.73 -1.10
CA GLN A 118 23.73 -43.55 -1.19
C GLN A 118 22.54 -43.05 -2.02
N ARG A 119 22.63 -41.96 -2.81
CA ARG A 119 21.47 -41.44 -3.58
C ARG A 119 21.65 -41.22 -5.09
N PHE A 120 22.71 -41.73 -5.71
CA PHE A 120 23.05 -41.37 -7.10
C PHE A 120 22.39 -42.18 -8.23
N LEU A 121 21.63 -43.24 -7.94
CA LEU A 121 21.13 -44.15 -8.99
C LEU A 121 19.73 -43.81 -9.57
N SER A 122 18.89 -42.99 -8.92
CA SER A 122 17.53 -42.69 -9.43
C SER A 122 17.41 -41.38 -10.22
N VAL A 123 18.45 -40.54 -10.24
CA VAL A 123 18.41 -39.18 -10.81
C VAL A 123 18.80 -39.16 -12.29
N THR A 124 19.59 -40.13 -12.76
CA THR A 124 20.19 -40.15 -14.11
C THR A 124 19.18 -40.27 -15.26
N LYS A 125 17.98 -40.83 -15.04
CA LYS A 125 16.95 -40.93 -16.10
C LYS A 125 16.17 -39.63 -16.37
N LYS A 126 16.24 -38.60 -15.51
CA LYS A 126 15.46 -37.36 -15.65
C LYS A 126 16.16 -36.22 -16.42
N PHE A 127 17.40 -36.42 -16.87
CA PHE A 127 18.22 -35.35 -17.47
C PHE A 127 18.49 -35.50 -18.97
N ALA A 128 17.81 -36.38 -19.71
CA ALA A 128 17.98 -36.48 -21.17
C ALA A 128 17.19 -35.38 -21.90
N GLY A 129 17.70 -34.14 -21.87
CA GLY A 129 17.15 -32.99 -22.59
C GLY A 129 18.26 -32.06 -23.09
N PRO A 130 17.93 -30.95 -23.80
CA PRO A 130 18.87 -30.07 -24.50
C PRO A 130 19.94 -29.37 -23.62
N MET A 131 19.95 -29.67 -22.31
CA MET A 131 20.87 -29.16 -21.29
C MET A 131 22.35 -29.58 -21.50
N TRP A 132 22.62 -30.49 -22.44
CA TRP A 132 23.95 -31.05 -22.70
C TRP A 132 24.55 -30.64 -24.05
N SER A 133 23.84 -29.83 -24.85
CA SER A 133 24.35 -29.38 -26.15
C SER A 133 25.59 -28.49 -25.96
N GLY A 134 26.70 -28.88 -26.60
CA GLY A 134 27.98 -28.15 -26.53
C GLY A 134 28.89 -28.54 -25.36
N LEU A 135 28.51 -29.53 -24.53
CA LEU A 135 29.42 -30.16 -23.58
C LEU A 135 30.18 -31.33 -24.24
N LYS A 136 31.42 -31.56 -23.80
CA LYS A 136 32.16 -32.76 -24.19
C LYS A 136 31.39 -34.01 -23.75
N LYS A 137 31.40 -35.07 -24.55
CA LYS A 137 30.60 -36.29 -24.34
C LYS A 137 30.84 -36.92 -22.95
N GLU A 138 32.05 -36.80 -22.44
CA GLU A 138 32.51 -37.26 -21.11
C GLU A 138 32.00 -36.44 -19.92
N ASP A 139 31.40 -35.28 -20.18
CA ASP A 139 30.84 -34.39 -19.17
C ASP A 139 29.29 -34.37 -19.16
N VAL A 140 28.67 -35.09 -20.10
CA VAL A 140 27.22 -35.32 -20.13
C VAL A 140 26.78 -36.15 -18.91
N GLY A 141 25.79 -35.66 -18.16
CA GLY A 141 25.30 -36.30 -16.94
C GLY A 141 26.01 -35.87 -15.65
N LYS A 142 27.04 -35.01 -15.70
CA LYS A 142 27.69 -34.42 -14.52
C LYS A 142 27.01 -33.08 -14.15
N PRO A 143 26.16 -33.01 -13.11
CA PRO A 143 25.32 -31.84 -12.84
C PRO A 143 26.13 -30.56 -12.57
N GLN A 144 27.32 -30.70 -12.00
CA GLN A 144 28.20 -29.58 -11.66
C GLN A 144 28.90 -28.95 -12.89
N LYS A 145 28.83 -29.61 -14.05
CA LYS A 145 29.38 -29.13 -15.31
C LYS A 145 28.31 -28.61 -16.26
N ALA A 146 27.03 -28.68 -15.87
CA ALA A 146 25.94 -28.11 -16.63
C ALA A 146 26.08 -26.57 -16.67
N ARG A 147 25.90 -25.96 -17.84
CA ARG A 147 26.12 -24.52 -18.04
C ARG A 147 25.00 -23.63 -17.44
N VAL A 148 23.92 -24.21 -16.93
CA VAL A 148 22.75 -23.49 -16.41
C VAL A 148 22.27 -24.11 -15.10
N ASN A 149 21.94 -23.27 -14.11
CA ASN A 149 21.32 -23.69 -12.85
C ASN A 149 19.92 -24.25 -13.12
N VAL A 150 19.62 -25.41 -12.52
CA VAL A 150 18.33 -26.16 -12.46
C VAL A 150 17.21 -25.55 -13.31
N ALA A 151 16.99 -26.11 -14.51
CA ALA A 151 15.86 -25.70 -15.35
C ALA A 151 14.53 -26.07 -14.69
N CYS A 152 13.58 -25.13 -14.68
CA CYS A 152 12.17 -25.43 -14.47
C CYS A 152 11.67 -26.37 -15.58
N VAL A 153 10.65 -27.16 -15.29
CA VAL A 153 10.04 -28.09 -16.26
C VAL A 153 9.65 -27.32 -17.52
N SER A 154 9.91 -27.87 -18.71
CA SER A 154 9.52 -27.18 -19.95
C SER A 154 8.02 -26.90 -19.94
N LYS A 155 7.58 -25.76 -20.48
CA LYS A 155 6.15 -25.40 -20.52
C LYS A 155 5.32 -26.55 -21.07
N THR A 156 5.77 -27.19 -22.15
CA THR A 156 5.12 -28.35 -22.80
C THR A 156 5.04 -29.59 -21.89
N THR A 157 6.07 -29.84 -21.09
CA THR A 157 6.07 -30.94 -20.13
C THR A 157 5.17 -30.64 -18.95
N GLN A 158 5.16 -29.39 -18.47
CA GLN A 158 4.21 -28.91 -17.46
C GLN A 158 2.77 -29.06 -17.98
N TRP A 159 2.49 -28.61 -19.21
CA TRP A 159 1.18 -28.80 -19.86
C TRP A 159 0.76 -30.28 -19.97
N ARG A 160 1.68 -31.21 -20.23
CA ARG A 160 1.36 -32.65 -20.23
C ARG A 160 1.05 -33.15 -18.82
N HIS A 161 1.82 -32.73 -17.83
CA HIS A 161 1.55 -33.04 -16.43
C HIS A 161 0.22 -32.46 -15.96
N ASP A 162 -0.11 -31.23 -16.34
CA ASP A 162 -1.36 -30.55 -16.01
C ASP A 162 -2.55 -31.19 -16.74
N ARG A 163 -2.36 -31.66 -17.99
CA ARG A 163 -3.40 -32.37 -18.76
C ARG A 163 -3.76 -33.72 -18.14
N ASP A 164 -2.76 -34.43 -17.63
CA ASP A 164 -2.94 -35.73 -16.99
C ASP A 164 -3.14 -35.61 -15.47
N SER A 165 -3.20 -34.37 -14.95
CA SER A 165 -3.40 -34.04 -13.55
C SER A 165 -4.89 -34.13 -13.18
N PRO A 166 -5.23 -34.62 -11.97
CA PRO A 166 -6.61 -34.55 -11.47
C PRO A 166 -7.01 -33.14 -11.02
N PHE A 167 -6.08 -32.16 -11.05
CA PHE A 167 -6.32 -30.75 -10.73
C PHE A 167 -6.82 -29.98 -11.95
N THR A 168 -7.81 -29.10 -11.76
CA THR A 168 -8.38 -28.25 -12.81
C THR A 168 -7.71 -26.88 -12.85
N MET A 169 -7.58 -26.29 -14.04
CA MET A 169 -7.15 -24.88 -14.19
C MET A 169 -8.26 -23.87 -13.87
N ASP A 170 -9.47 -24.36 -13.62
CA ASP A 170 -10.67 -23.59 -13.32
C ASP A 170 -10.64 -23.07 -11.86
N PRO A 171 -11.15 -21.84 -11.59
CA PRO A 171 -11.32 -21.29 -10.23
C PRO A 171 -12.25 -22.10 -9.30
N ARG A 172 -12.82 -23.21 -9.78
CA ARG A 172 -13.52 -24.20 -8.96
C ARG A 172 -12.63 -24.83 -7.89
N LEU A 173 -13.30 -25.33 -6.85
CA LEU A 173 -12.66 -26.05 -5.76
C LEU A 173 -12.02 -27.35 -6.26
N GLN A 174 -10.75 -27.53 -5.93
CA GLN A 174 -9.94 -28.68 -6.34
C GLN A 174 -10.28 -29.90 -5.46
N LEU A 175 -11.35 -30.63 -5.79
CA LEU A 175 -11.80 -31.78 -5.00
C LEU A 175 -10.72 -32.87 -4.86
N ALA A 176 -9.94 -33.11 -5.93
CA ALA A 176 -8.81 -34.04 -5.91
C ALA A 176 -7.74 -33.65 -4.87
N ALA A 177 -7.55 -32.36 -4.60
CA ALA A 177 -6.62 -31.88 -3.57
C ALA A 177 -7.13 -32.22 -2.18
N LEU A 178 -8.45 -32.13 -1.95
CA LEU A 178 -9.07 -32.51 -0.69
C LEU A 178 -8.94 -34.02 -0.44
N ASP A 179 -9.17 -34.85 -1.45
CA ASP A 179 -9.03 -36.31 -1.37
C ASP A 179 -7.58 -36.72 -1.07
N GLN A 180 -6.61 -36.06 -1.70
CA GLN A 180 -5.19 -36.28 -1.43
C GLN A 180 -4.81 -35.87 0.00
N LEU A 181 -5.29 -34.72 0.48
CA LEU A 181 -5.07 -34.28 1.85
C LEU A 181 -5.65 -35.27 2.85
N LYS A 182 -6.89 -35.72 2.64
CA LYS A 182 -7.55 -36.73 3.48
C LYS A 182 -6.77 -38.03 3.52
N SER A 183 -6.32 -38.52 2.37
CA SER A 183 -5.53 -39.75 2.29
C SER A 183 -4.19 -39.62 3.04
N SER A 184 -3.62 -38.41 3.04
CA SER A 184 -2.32 -38.14 3.69
C SER A 184 -2.39 -37.95 5.21
N ASN A 185 -3.51 -37.42 5.73
CA ASN A 185 -3.77 -37.25 7.15
C ASN A 185 -5.29 -37.36 7.46
N PRO A 186 -5.83 -38.59 7.59
CA PRO A 186 -7.27 -38.81 7.76
C PRO A 186 -7.89 -38.16 9.00
N ASN A 187 -7.08 -37.94 10.05
CA ASN A 187 -7.49 -37.34 11.32
C ASN A 187 -6.89 -35.93 11.50
N GLY A 188 -6.39 -35.32 10.43
CA GLY A 188 -5.77 -34.00 10.46
C GLY A 188 -6.78 -32.89 10.70
N GLN A 189 -6.37 -31.88 11.46
CA GLN A 189 -7.01 -30.57 11.42
C GLN A 189 -6.25 -29.67 10.45
N TYR A 190 -6.97 -28.83 9.72
CA TYR A 190 -6.40 -27.96 8.71
C TYR A 190 -6.78 -26.50 8.96
N TRP A 191 -5.82 -25.61 8.77
CA TRP A 191 -6.03 -24.18 8.64
C TRP A 191 -6.36 -23.83 7.19
N ILE A 192 -7.40 -23.03 6.99
CA ILE A 192 -7.66 -22.39 5.70
C ILE A 192 -6.79 -21.16 5.62
N LYS A 193 -5.82 -21.15 4.72
CA LYS A 193 -5.00 -19.98 4.43
C LYS A 193 -5.53 -19.24 3.22
N ILE A 194 -5.58 -17.94 3.32
CA ILE A 194 -6.04 -17.07 2.24
C ILE A 194 -4.94 -16.05 1.99
N ASP A 195 -4.51 -16.03 0.74
CA ASP A 195 -3.50 -15.12 0.22
C ASP A 195 -4.08 -14.44 -1.01
N ALA A 196 -3.61 -13.25 -1.37
CA ALA A 196 -4.04 -12.57 -2.58
C ALA A 196 -2.84 -12.04 -3.35
N THR A 197 -2.94 -12.04 -4.67
CA THR A 197 -1.95 -11.41 -5.51
C THR A 197 -2.62 -10.48 -6.50
N ASP A 198 -2.03 -9.30 -6.69
CA ASP A 198 -2.49 -8.33 -7.66
C ASP A 198 -2.44 -8.90 -9.07
N ILE A 199 -3.52 -8.70 -9.81
CA ILE A 199 -3.57 -8.96 -11.23
C ILE A 199 -3.13 -7.70 -11.95
N LYS A 200 -2.16 -7.86 -12.86
CA LYS A 200 -1.76 -6.76 -13.74
C LYS A 200 -2.93 -6.44 -14.68
N ARG A 201 -3.61 -5.32 -14.42
CA ARG A 201 -4.67 -4.80 -15.27
C ARG A 201 -4.13 -4.55 -16.69
N CYS A 202 -4.71 -5.17 -17.71
CA CYS A 202 -4.45 -4.79 -19.10
C CYS A 202 -5.63 -5.06 -20.03
N ILE A 203 -6.49 -4.03 -20.19
CA ILE A 203 -7.16 -3.73 -21.45
C ILE A 203 -6.13 -3.05 -22.34
N MET A 204 -5.11 -3.79 -22.76
CA MET A 204 -4.26 -3.33 -23.84
C MET A 204 -4.18 -4.48 -24.82
N GLU A 205 -4.78 -4.25 -25.98
CA GLU A 205 -4.48 -4.98 -27.19
C GLU A 205 -2.95 -5.00 -27.33
N SER A 206 -2.32 -6.16 -27.10
CA SER A 206 -0.89 -6.27 -27.39
C SER A 206 -0.66 -5.94 -28.86
N GLN A 207 0.59 -5.66 -29.25
CA GLN A 207 0.91 -5.49 -30.69
C GLN A 207 0.47 -6.70 -31.55
N ARG A 208 0.15 -7.84 -30.93
CA ARG A 208 -0.35 -9.06 -31.58
C ARG A 208 -1.87 -9.20 -31.55
N LYS A 209 -2.62 -8.17 -31.14
CA LYS A 209 -4.07 -8.22 -30.91
C LYS A 209 -4.54 -9.23 -29.87
N VAL A 210 -3.60 -9.71 -29.06
CA VAL A 210 -3.89 -10.62 -27.94
C VAL A 210 -4.03 -9.78 -26.68
N TRP A 211 -5.19 -9.91 -26.05
CA TRP A 211 -5.48 -9.36 -24.74
C TRP A 211 -4.85 -10.27 -23.69
N ASN A 212 -3.97 -9.71 -22.86
CA ASN A 212 -3.32 -10.44 -21.76
C ASN A 212 -3.60 -9.71 -20.46
N GLY A 213 -3.76 -10.45 -19.36
CA GLY A 213 -3.73 -9.94 -17.99
C GLY A 213 -5.05 -9.50 -17.37
N ASP A 214 -6.14 -9.48 -18.12
CA ASP A 214 -7.47 -9.31 -17.56
C ASP A 214 -8.14 -10.67 -17.33
N GLU A 215 -8.64 -10.89 -16.12
CA GLU A 215 -9.33 -12.12 -15.71
C GLU A 215 -10.80 -11.78 -15.39
N ASP A 216 -11.71 -12.60 -15.94
CA ASP A 216 -13.15 -12.50 -15.68
C ASP A 216 -13.45 -12.85 -14.21
N LEU A 217 -14.53 -12.32 -13.64
CA LEU A 217 -14.93 -12.63 -12.26
C LEU A 217 -15.63 -14.00 -12.14
N GLY A 218 -15.74 -14.75 -13.23
CA GLY A 218 -16.51 -15.99 -13.35
C GLY A 218 -17.99 -15.76 -13.69
N ASP A 219 -18.38 -14.53 -14.03
CA ASP A 219 -19.76 -14.18 -14.42
C ASP A 219 -19.93 -14.01 -15.94
N GLY A 220 -18.83 -14.10 -16.71
CA GLY A 220 -18.82 -14.04 -18.17
C GLY A 220 -19.03 -12.64 -18.74
N LYS A 221 -19.20 -11.61 -17.90
CA LYS A 221 -19.47 -10.25 -18.36
C LYS A 221 -18.27 -9.62 -19.04
N LEU A 222 -17.05 -9.94 -18.60
CA LEU A 222 -15.85 -9.43 -19.24
C LEU A 222 -15.66 -10.07 -20.62
N GLN A 223 -16.03 -11.34 -20.77
CA GLN A 223 -16.03 -12.01 -22.06
C GLN A 223 -17.10 -11.43 -23.00
N ALA A 224 -18.31 -11.18 -22.51
CA ALA A 224 -19.36 -10.53 -23.31
C ALA A 224 -18.95 -9.11 -23.73
N LEU A 225 -18.38 -8.33 -22.82
CA LEU A 225 -17.86 -6.98 -23.11
C LEU A 225 -16.72 -7.01 -24.15
N ARG A 226 -15.94 -8.09 -24.17
CA ARG A 226 -14.89 -8.30 -25.17
C ARG A 226 -15.48 -8.59 -26.55
N ASP A 227 -16.50 -9.43 -26.61
CA ASP A 227 -17.17 -9.74 -27.87
C ASP A 227 -17.81 -8.46 -28.46
N GLU A 228 -18.45 -7.64 -27.62
CA GLU A 228 -18.99 -6.30 -27.98
C GLU A 228 -17.89 -5.35 -28.51
N TYR A 229 -16.72 -5.34 -27.88
CA TYR A 229 -15.58 -4.54 -28.35
C TYR A 229 -15.10 -5.01 -29.73
N ASP A 230 -14.89 -6.32 -29.91
CA ASP A 230 -14.39 -6.89 -31.17
C ASP A 230 -15.40 -6.65 -32.32
N GLU A 231 -16.70 -6.72 -32.05
CA GLU A 231 -17.78 -6.35 -32.98
C GLU A 231 -17.72 -4.86 -33.32
N SER A 232 -17.63 -3.98 -32.33
CA SER A 232 -17.54 -2.51 -32.52
C SER A 232 -16.31 -2.12 -33.36
N MET A 233 -15.16 -2.78 -33.12
CA MET A 233 -13.95 -2.58 -33.91
C MET A 233 -14.10 -3.07 -35.35
N SER A 234 -14.79 -4.20 -35.56
CA SER A 234 -15.11 -4.72 -36.88
C SER A 234 -16.02 -3.77 -37.66
N ASP A 235 -16.97 -3.13 -36.98
CA ASP A 235 -17.86 -2.13 -37.57
C ASP A 235 -17.09 -0.89 -38.02
N MET A 236 -16.18 -0.37 -37.19
CA MET A 236 -15.28 0.73 -37.59
C MET A 236 -14.42 0.36 -38.79
N HIS A 237 -13.91 -0.89 -38.86
CA HIS A 237 -13.18 -1.36 -40.04
C HIS A 237 -14.08 -1.44 -41.29
N THR A 238 -15.34 -1.82 -41.12
CA THR A 238 -16.32 -1.91 -42.21
C THR A 238 -16.73 -0.53 -42.73
N LEU A 239 -16.83 0.47 -41.85
CA LEU A 239 -17.05 1.88 -42.23
C LEU A 239 -15.93 2.44 -43.13
N LYS A 240 -14.73 1.85 -43.10
CA LYS A 240 -13.63 2.21 -44.03
C LYS A 240 -13.76 1.58 -45.42
N SER A 241 -14.86 0.89 -45.70
CA SER A 241 -15.16 0.35 -47.03
C SER A 241 -15.35 1.47 -48.05
N ARG A 242 -15.03 1.18 -49.31
CA ARG A 242 -15.34 2.05 -50.45
C ARG A 242 -16.78 1.85 -50.97
N ASN A 243 -17.49 0.84 -50.48
CA ASN A 243 -18.86 0.55 -50.89
C ASN A 243 -19.85 1.31 -50.00
N ALA A 244 -20.46 2.36 -50.54
CA ALA A 244 -21.44 3.19 -49.83
C ALA A 244 -22.66 2.41 -49.32
N THR A 245 -23.07 1.34 -50.00
CA THR A 245 -24.20 0.50 -49.57
C THR A 245 -23.88 -0.20 -48.25
N VAL A 246 -22.68 -0.79 -48.15
CA VAL A 246 -22.20 -1.46 -46.93
C VAL A 246 -22.05 -0.47 -45.78
N VAL A 247 -21.52 0.72 -46.06
CA VAL A 247 -21.39 1.78 -45.04
C VAL A 247 -22.76 2.23 -44.54
N LYS A 248 -23.75 2.40 -45.45
CA LYS A 248 -25.12 2.79 -45.09
C LYS A 248 -25.85 1.76 -44.25
N GLU A 249 -25.54 0.48 -44.40
CA GLU A 249 -26.12 -0.60 -43.58
C GLU A 249 -25.52 -0.64 -42.17
N VAL A 250 -24.22 -0.35 -42.02
CA VAL A 250 -23.51 -0.46 -40.72
C VAL A 250 -23.65 0.80 -39.87
N LEU A 251 -23.68 1.98 -40.50
CA LEU A 251 -23.66 3.27 -39.81
C LEU A 251 -24.82 3.49 -38.80
N PRO A 252 -26.07 3.05 -39.06
CA PRO A 252 -27.14 3.13 -38.06
C PRO A 252 -26.85 2.34 -36.79
N ARG A 253 -26.37 1.09 -36.92
CA ARG A 253 -26.00 0.25 -35.76
C ARG A 253 -24.88 0.88 -34.94
N VAL A 254 -23.94 1.55 -35.59
CA VAL A 254 -22.87 2.30 -34.92
C VAL A 254 -23.43 3.49 -34.14
N LEU A 255 -24.39 4.23 -34.69
CA LEU A 255 -25.05 5.35 -33.99
C LEU A 255 -25.85 4.87 -32.78
N ASP A 256 -26.54 3.73 -32.89
CA ASP A 256 -27.22 3.09 -31.76
C ASP A 256 -26.23 2.77 -30.64
N ALA A 257 -25.06 2.19 -30.96
CA ALA A 257 -24.01 1.90 -29.98
C ALA A 257 -23.45 3.17 -29.32
N PHE A 258 -23.24 4.25 -30.07
CA PHE A 258 -22.84 5.54 -29.49
C PHE A 258 -23.93 6.13 -28.59
N THR A 259 -25.21 5.95 -28.92
CA THR A 259 -26.32 6.37 -28.06
C THR A 259 -26.29 5.63 -26.71
N GLU A 260 -26.04 4.31 -26.74
CA GLU A 260 -25.86 3.52 -25.51
C GLU A 260 -24.64 3.98 -24.70
N ASP A 261 -23.52 4.28 -25.37
CA ASP A 261 -22.33 4.83 -24.73
C ASP A 261 -22.60 6.19 -24.05
N ILE A 262 -23.32 7.09 -24.73
CA ILE A 262 -23.71 8.40 -24.18
C ILE A 262 -24.54 8.23 -22.90
N ASN A 263 -25.51 7.31 -22.90
CA ASN A 263 -26.33 7.03 -21.73
C ASN A 263 -25.48 6.52 -20.56
N PHE A 264 -24.63 5.51 -20.81
CA PHE A 264 -23.70 4.98 -19.81
C PHE A 264 -22.78 6.06 -19.22
N LEU A 265 -22.20 6.90 -20.09
CA LEU A 265 -21.27 7.96 -19.70
C LEU A 265 -21.96 9.08 -18.92
N SER A 266 -23.19 9.45 -19.29
CA SER A 266 -23.98 10.47 -18.60
C SER A 266 -24.34 10.03 -17.18
N GLU A 267 -24.83 8.79 -17.02
CA GLU A 267 -25.13 8.21 -15.71
C GLU A 267 -23.86 8.12 -14.84
N GLY A 268 -22.76 7.62 -15.42
CA GLY A 268 -21.47 7.51 -14.75
C GLY A 268 -20.90 8.86 -14.30
N PHE A 269 -21.01 9.89 -15.15
CA PHE A 269 -20.60 11.25 -14.83
C PHE A 269 -21.36 11.82 -13.63
N GLN A 270 -22.68 11.60 -13.57
CA GLN A 270 -23.50 12.06 -12.45
C GLN A 270 -23.10 11.36 -11.14
N VAL A 271 -22.86 10.05 -11.17
CA VAL A 271 -22.43 9.28 -10.00
C VAL A 271 -21.04 9.73 -9.53
N ALA A 272 -20.09 9.92 -10.44
CA ALA A 272 -18.74 10.37 -10.12
C ALA A 272 -18.75 11.79 -9.51
N SER A 273 -19.53 12.70 -10.09
CA SER A 273 -19.68 14.08 -9.59
C SER A 273 -20.25 14.12 -8.18
N ASN A 274 -21.32 13.35 -7.92
CA ASN A 274 -21.90 13.22 -6.59
C ASN A 274 -20.91 12.64 -5.57
N HIS A 275 -20.09 11.67 -5.99
CA HIS A 275 -19.06 11.09 -5.13
C HIS A 275 -17.97 12.10 -4.78
N PHE A 276 -17.48 12.84 -5.77
CA PHE A 276 -16.48 13.89 -5.57
C PHE A 276 -16.99 14.99 -4.64
N GLU A 277 -18.21 15.49 -4.85
CA GLU A 277 -18.83 16.48 -3.96
C GLU A 277 -18.99 15.99 -2.53
N LYS A 278 -19.39 14.73 -2.36
CA LYS A 278 -19.52 14.12 -1.03
C LYS A 278 -18.17 14.07 -0.32
N LYS A 279 -17.09 13.76 -1.06
CA LYS A 279 -15.73 13.70 -0.52
C LYS A 279 -15.15 15.09 -0.23
N SER A 280 -15.38 16.07 -1.10
CA SER A 280 -14.87 17.44 -0.92
C SER A 280 -15.47 18.14 0.30
N LYS A 281 -16.72 17.80 0.66
CA LYS A 281 -17.40 18.30 1.87
C LYS A 281 -16.90 17.64 3.17
N GLN A 282 -16.10 16.58 3.11
CA GLN A 282 -15.55 15.91 4.31
C GLN A 282 -14.31 16.64 4.82
N ALA A 283 -14.38 17.15 6.07
CA ALA A 283 -13.31 17.95 6.68
C ALA A 283 -11.94 17.26 6.79
N ASN A 284 -11.91 15.91 6.81
CA ASN A 284 -10.69 15.11 6.94
C ASN A 284 -10.44 14.22 5.72
N CYS A 285 -10.92 14.59 4.52
CA CYS A 285 -10.66 13.78 3.33
C CYS A 285 -9.18 13.88 2.92
N PRO A 286 -8.45 12.76 2.75
CA PRO A 286 -7.10 12.79 2.21
C PRO A 286 -7.06 13.40 0.80
N GLU A 287 -6.01 14.16 0.50
CA GLU A 287 -5.83 14.82 -0.81
C GLU A 287 -5.80 13.80 -1.96
N GLU A 288 -5.16 12.65 -1.77
CA GLU A 288 -5.08 11.57 -2.75
C GLU A 288 -6.48 11.04 -3.12
N THR A 289 -7.34 10.82 -2.12
CA THR A 289 -8.73 10.39 -2.34
C THR A 289 -9.55 11.43 -3.11
N LEU A 290 -9.30 12.73 -2.89
CA LEU A 290 -9.95 13.79 -3.67
C LEU A 290 -9.44 13.84 -5.11
N LYS A 291 -8.14 13.64 -5.33
CA LYS A 291 -7.55 13.57 -6.67
C LYS A 291 -8.12 12.40 -7.47
N ASP A 292 -8.21 11.22 -6.85
CA ASP A 292 -8.77 10.03 -7.49
C ASP A 292 -10.25 10.25 -7.87
N ALA A 293 -11.05 10.79 -6.94
CA ALA A 293 -12.45 11.11 -7.21
C ALA A 293 -12.61 12.16 -8.32
N ASN A 294 -11.74 13.17 -8.37
CA ASN A 294 -11.76 14.17 -9.45
C ASN A 294 -11.33 13.57 -10.80
N TRP A 295 -10.35 12.66 -10.79
CA TRP A 295 -9.89 11.98 -12.00
C TRP A 295 -11.02 11.17 -12.66
N GLU A 296 -11.83 10.49 -11.85
CA GLU A 296 -13.02 9.78 -12.33
C GLU A 296 -14.01 10.72 -13.03
N VAL A 297 -14.27 11.91 -12.46
CA VAL A 297 -15.15 12.93 -13.06
C VAL A 297 -14.62 13.39 -14.41
N VAL A 298 -13.33 13.75 -14.47
CA VAL A 298 -12.69 14.24 -15.71
C VAL A 298 -12.70 13.17 -16.80
N GLU A 299 -12.45 11.90 -16.44
CA GLU A 299 -12.45 10.80 -17.41
C GLU A 299 -13.85 10.57 -18.00
N PHE A 300 -14.91 10.53 -17.17
CA PHE A 300 -16.29 10.41 -17.65
C PHE A 300 -16.69 11.59 -18.54
N GLN A 301 -16.36 12.83 -18.12
CA GLN A 301 -16.67 14.03 -18.90
C GLN A 301 -16.00 14.02 -20.27
N THR A 302 -14.70 13.68 -20.31
CA THR A 302 -13.91 13.66 -21.55
C THR A 302 -14.48 12.64 -22.53
N LEU A 303 -14.80 11.44 -22.07
CA LEU A 303 -15.37 10.39 -22.92
C LEU A 303 -16.79 10.74 -23.37
N LEU A 304 -17.60 11.35 -22.50
CA LEU A 304 -18.96 11.77 -22.85
C LEU A 304 -18.94 12.78 -24.00
N GLN A 305 -18.07 13.79 -23.89
CA GLN A 305 -17.91 14.80 -24.93
C GLN A 305 -17.46 14.16 -26.25
N GLN A 306 -16.44 13.29 -26.22
CA GLN A 306 -15.97 12.59 -27.43
C GLN A 306 -17.07 11.74 -28.08
N SER A 307 -17.88 11.05 -27.27
CA SER A 307 -19.00 10.23 -27.77
C SER A 307 -20.06 11.08 -28.46
N GLN A 308 -20.45 12.21 -27.86
CA GLN A 308 -21.43 13.14 -28.40
C GLN A 308 -20.96 13.78 -29.72
N GLU A 309 -19.69 14.19 -29.78
CA GLU A 309 -19.08 14.76 -30.99
C GLU A 309 -19.05 13.74 -32.13
N LEU A 310 -18.54 12.53 -31.87
CA LEU A 310 -18.48 11.45 -32.86
C LEU A 310 -19.88 11.02 -33.34
N HIS A 311 -20.83 10.88 -32.41
CA HIS A 311 -22.22 10.57 -32.73
C HIS A 311 -22.81 11.62 -33.68
N GLN A 312 -22.69 12.91 -33.35
CA GLN A 312 -23.25 13.99 -34.16
C GLN A 312 -22.62 14.06 -35.56
N GLU A 313 -21.31 13.88 -35.67
CA GLU A 313 -20.59 13.88 -36.95
C GLU A 313 -20.97 12.69 -37.82
N MET A 314 -21.12 11.50 -37.22
CA MET A 314 -21.57 10.29 -37.94
C MET A 314 -23.04 10.38 -38.38
N GLU A 315 -23.90 10.99 -37.56
CA GLU A 315 -25.31 11.23 -37.91
C GLU A 315 -25.44 12.19 -39.11
N ASN A 316 -24.65 13.26 -39.11
CA ASN A 316 -24.56 14.19 -40.25
C ASN A 316 -24.06 13.48 -41.52
N ALA A 317 -23.08 12.58 -41.37
CA ALA A 317 -22.57 11.78 -42.48
C ALA A 317 -23.61 10.80 -43.03
N LEU A 318 -24.41 10.15 -42.16
CA LEU A 318 -25.50 9.27 -42.55
C LEU A 318 -26.56 10.02 -43.37
N ALA A 319 -26.97 11.20 -42.90
CA ALA A 319 -27.91 12.06 -43.62
C ALA A 319 -27.38 12.43 -45.03
N SER A 320 -26.08 12.66 -45.17
CA SER A 320 -25.44 12.99 -46.44
C SER A 320 -25.25 11.77 -47.37
N ILE A 321 -25.04 10.57 -46.82
CA ILE A 321 -24.96 9.30 -47.57
C ILE A 321 -26.33 8.85 -48.10
N ALA A 322 -27.42 9.32 -47.49
CA ALA A 322 -28.77 9.07 -48.00
C ALA A 322 -29.00 9.68 -49.40
N ASP A 323 -28.26 10.72 -49.78
CA ASP A 323 -28.22 11.29 -51.14
C ASP A 323 -27.21 10.54 -52.03
N VAL A 324 -27.72 9.82 -53.02
CA VAL A 324 -26.93 8.96 -53.94
C VAL A 324 -25.87 9.76 -54.70
N ASN A 325 -26.07 11.06 -54.92
CA ASN A 325 -25.12 11.92 -55.64
C ASN A 325 -23.95 12.40 -54.77
N GLN A 326 -24.04 12.25 -53.44
CA GLN A 326 -23.04 12.74 -52.48
C GLN A 326 -22.29 11.62 -51.77
N ALA A 327 -22.79 10.38 -51.81
CA ALA A 327 -22.22 9.24 -51.12
C ALA A 327 -20.70 9.09 -51.32
N GLU A 328 -20.20 9.15 -52.56
CA GLU A 328 -18.76 9.01 -52.85
C GLU A 328 -17.90 10.16 -52.27
N ARG A 329 -18.46 11.35 -52.06
CA ARG A 329 -17.76 12.51 -51.50
C ARG A 329 -17.71 12.49 -49.97
N VAL A 330 -18.66 11.80 -49.34
CA VAL A 330 -18.80 11.72 -47.87
C VAL A 330 -18.00 10.55 -47.30
N LEU A 331 -17.74 9.51 -48.08
CA LEU A 331 -16.96 8.34 -47.66
C LEU A 331 -15.60 8.66 -47.02
N PRO A 332 -14.77 9.58 -47.56
CA PRO A 332 -13.50 9.95 -46.91
C PRO A 332 -13.70 10.52 -45.49
N VAL A 333 -14.75 11.33 -45.28
CA VAL A 333 -15.08 11.87 -43.97
C VAL A 333 -15.44 10.74 -43.01
N VAL A 334 -16.26 9.78 -43.44
CA VAL A 334 -16.59 8.59 -42.63
C VAL A 334 -15.34 7.75 -42.32
N HIS A 335 -14.37 7.66 -43.24
CA HIS A 335 -13.12 6.94 -43.01
C HIS A 335 -12.27 7.59 -41.91
N ASP A 336 -12.23 8.92 -41.89
CA ASP A 336 -11.52 9.70 -40.86
C ASP A 336 -12.23 9.60 -39.50
N LEU A 337 -13.57 9.66 -39.47
CA LEU A 337 -14.38 9.45 -38.27
C LEU A 337 -14.21 8.03 -37.70
N ALA A 338 -14.19 7.01 -38.56
CA ALA A 338 -13.92 5.64 -38.15
C ALA A 338 -12.49 5.50 -37.59
N ALA A 339 -11.52 6.22 -38.15
CA ALA A 339 -10.14 6.20 -37.68
C ALA A 339 -9.97 6.88 -36.30
N SER A 340 -10.64 8.02 -36.07
CA SER A 340 -10.63 8.71 -34.77
C SER A 340 -11.36 7.89 -33.68
N SER A 341 -12.40 7.15 -34.08
CA SER A 341 -13.19 6.32 -33.18
C SER A 341 -12.41 5.14 -32.55
N PHE A 342 -11.33 4.65 -33.17
CA PHE A 342 -10.54 3.54 -32.60
C PHE A 342 -9.95 3.86 -31.22
N LEU A 343 -9.47 5.08 -31.01
CA LEU A 343 -8.92 5.48 -29.71
C LEU A 343 -10.05 5.66 -28.68
N TYR A 344 -11.17 6.25 -29.12
CA TYR A 344 -12.36 6.37 -28.30
C TYR A 344 -12.87 4.99 -27.83
N LEU A 345 -13.08 4.04 -28.74
CA LEU A 345 -13.53 2.68 -28.44
C LEU A 345 -12.62 2.00 -27.41
N ARG A 346 -11.31 2.11 -27.57
CA ARG A 346 -10.36 1.57 -26.57
C ARG A 346 -10.56 2.18 -25.19
N ASN A 347 -10.84 3.47 -25.10
CA ASN A 347 -11.00 4.16 -23.82
C ASN A 347 -12.37 3.90 -23.19
N ILE A 348 -13.47 3.89 -23.96
CA ILE A 348 -14.81 3.60 -23.43
C ILE A 348 -14.91 2.16 -22.93
N PHE A 349 -14.37 1.18 -23.66
CA PHE A 349 -14.35 -0.20 -23.19
C PHE A 349 -13.43 -0.41 -22.00
N LYS A 350 -12.35 0.38 -21.88
CA LYS A 350 -11.54 0.45 -20.65
C LYS A 350 -12.37 0.98 -19.46
N LYS A 351 -13.28 1.92 -19.70
CA LYS A 351 -14.13 2.52 -18.68
C LYS A 351 -15.31 1.61 -18.28
N LYS A 352 -15.97 0.96 -19.24
CA LYS A 352 -17.01 -0.07 -19.04
C LYS A 352 -16.47 -1.31 -18.31
N ARG A 353 -15.15 -1.55 -18.39
CA ARG A 353 -14.52 -2.76 -17.86
C ARG A 353 -14.82 -3.03 -16.38
N THR A 354 -15.24 -4.26 -16.14
CA THR A 354 -15.32 -4.91 -14.83
C THR A 354 -14.46 -6.18 -14.84
N ALA A 355 -13.18 -6.06 -14.45
CA ALA A 355 -12.27 -7.20 -14.35
C ALA A 355 -11.81 -7.44 -12.90
N ALA A 356 -11.25 -8.62 -12.66
CA ALA A 356 -10.59 -8.94 -11.42
C ALA A 356 -9.36 -8.04 -11.21
N THR A 357 -9.18 -7.57 -9.97
CA THR A 357 -8.01 -6.79 -9.57
C THR A 357 -7.00 -7.65 -8.80
N HIS A 358 -7.47 -8.72 -8.16
CA HIS A 358 -6.65 -9.67 -7.42
C HIS A 358 -7.09 -11.10 -7.71
N VAL A 359 -6.17 -12.06 -7.63
CA VAL A 359 -6.51 -13.49 -7.48
C VAL A 359 -6.29 -13.86 -6.03
N LEU A 360 -7.37 -14.31 -5.38
CA LEU A 360 -7.28 -14.96 -4.08
C LEU A 360 -6.86 -16.41 -4.25
N VAL A 361 -5.92 -16.86 -3.44
CA VAL A 361 -5.49 -18.25 -3.33
C VAL A 361 -5.95 -18.79 -1.99
N LEU A 362 -6.87 -19.76 -2.03
CA LEU A 362 -7.26 -20.53 -0.86
C LEU A 362 -6.40 -21.77 -0.79
N MET A 363 -5.77 -21.96 0.35
CA MET A 363 -4.89 -23.08 0.62
C MET A 363 -5.32 -23.79 1.90
N LEU A 364 -5.09 -25.10 1.98
CA LEU A 364 -5.24 -25.87 3.20
C LEU A 364 -3.87 -26.21 3.78
N SER A 365 -3.69 -25.91 5.05
CA SER A 365 -2.43 -26.13 5.77
C SER A 365 -2.68 -27.06 6.95
N ASP A 366 -1.99 -28.20 7.00
CA ASP A 366 -2.05 -29.09 8.15
C ASP A 366 -1.65 -28.33 9.43
N GLU A 367 -2.44 -28.46 10.50
CA GLU A 367 -2.22 -27.75 11.76
C GLU A 367 -0.83 -27.96 12.33
N LYS A 368 -0.34 -29.20 12.31
CA LYS A 368 0.95 -29.57 12.88
C LYS A 368 2.11 -29.30 11.92
N ARG A 369 1.82 -29.01 10.65
CA ARG A 369 2.81 -28.73 9.58
C ARG A 369 3.93 -29.77 9.51
N LEU A 370 3.61 -31.04 9.78
CA LEU A 370 4.63 -32.10 9.88
C LEU A 370 5.18 -32.54 8.51
N LYS A 371 4.49 -32.21 7.41
CA LYS A 371 4.86 -32.62 6.05
C LYS A 371 4.82 -31.44 5.09
N LYS A 372 5.80 -31.37 4.19
CA LYS A 372 5.81 -30.40 3.06
C LYS A 372 5.04 -30.99 1.86
N PRO A 373 4.35 -30.15 1.05
CA PRO A 373 4.19 -28.71 1.22
C PRO A 373 3.28 -28.37 2.42
N TYR A 374 3.63 -27.34 3.18
CA TYR A 374 2.92 -26.97 4.41
C TYR A 374 1.52 -26.39 4.17
N ALA A 375 1.25 -25.93 2.96
CA ALA A 375 -0.05 -25.46 2.51
C ALA A 375 -0.24 -25.92 1.06
N LEU A 376 -1.42 -26.45 0.76
CA LEU A 376 -1.80 -26.92 -0.56
C LEU A 376 -2.87 -26.00 -1.14
N PRO A 377 -2.67 -25.40 -2.33
CA PRO A 377 -3.71 -24.61 -2.98
C PRO A 377 -4.90 -25.50 -3.33
N VAL A 378 -6.09 -25.05 -2.97
CA VAL A 378 -7.35 -25.76 -3.21
C VAL A 378 -8.33 -24.94 -4.04
N ARG A 379 -8.13 -23.62 -4.17
CA ARG A 379 -8.97 -22.76 -5.02
C ARG A 379 -8.24 -21.47 -5.38
N TYR A 380 -8.44 -21.01 -6.61
CA TYR A 380 -8.03 -19.68 -7.06
C TYR A 380 -9.30 -18.89 -7.39
N VAL A 381 -9.42 -17.65 -6.94
CA VAL A 381 -10.66 -16.87 -7.09
C VAL A 381 -10.33 -15.46 -7.57
N PRO A 382 -10.67 -15.11 -8.82
CA PRO A 382 -10.60 -13.73 -9.27
C PRO A 382 -11.57 -12.87 -8.46
N CYS A 383 -11.11 -11.71 -7.99
CA CYS A 383 -11.94 -10.79 -7.21
C CYS A 383 -11.57 -9.33 -7.46
N ARG A 384 -12.54 -8.44 -7.24
CA ARG A 384 -12.36 -6.98 -7.34
C ARG A 384 -12.22 -6.28 -5.99
N THR A 385 -12.89 -6.82 -4.97
CA THR A 385 -12.93 -6.27 -3.61
C THR A 385 -12.67 -7.34 -2.58
N LEU A 386 -11.80 -7.05 -1.63
CA LEU A 386 -11.41 -7.95 -0.56
C LEU A 386 -12.17 -7.59 0.72
N LYS A 387 -13.48 -7.87 0.74
CA LYS A 387 -14.33 -7.65 1.92
C LYS A 387 -14.43 -8.93 2.75
N ASP A 388 -14.50 -8.79 4.07
CA ASP A 388 -14.60 -9.93 5.01
C ASP A 388 -15.81 -10.83 4.72
N GLN A 389 -16.96 -10.27 4.35
CA GLN A 389 -18.14 -11.07 4.01
C GLN A 389 -17.88 -11.95 2.78
N PHE A 390 -17.23 -11.41 1.76
CA PHE A 390 -16.86 -12.16 0.56
C PHE A 390 -15.92 -13.32 0.91
N ILE A 391 -14.95 -13.10 1.79
CA ILE A 391 -14.06 -14.16 2.30
C ILE A 391 -14.85 -15.22 3.10
N ARG A 392 -15.77 -14.80 3.97
CA ARG A 392 -16.63 -15.71 4.75
C ARG A 392 -17.48 -16.59 3.84
N ASP A 393 -18.13 -16.02 2.86
CA ASP A 393 -18.94 -16.75 1.88
C ASP A 393 -18.08 -17.71 1.07
N LEU A 394 -16.88 -17.28 0.66
CA LEU A 394 -15.98 -18.11 -0.12
C LEU A 394 -15.43 -19.33 0.65
N THR A 395 -15.14 -19.17 1.95
CA THR A 395 -14.71 -20.28 2.81
C THR A 395 -15.85 -21.21 3.20
N LYS A 396 -17.11 -20.77 3.11
CA LYS A 396 -18.29 -21.57 3.44
C LYS A 396 -18.38 -22.80 2.54
N ASP A 397 -18.24 -22.62 1.23
CA ASP A 397 -18.28 -23.71 0.25
C ASP A 397 -17.18 -24.75 0.53
N LEU A 398 -15.96 -24.28 0.80
CA LEU A 398 -14.83 -25.14 1.15
C LEU A 398 -15.11 -25.94 2.42
N LYS A 399 -15.65 -25.31 3.47
CA LYS A 399 -16.01 -25.98 4.73
C LYS A 399 -17.11 -27.02 4.52
N VAL A 400 -18.11 -26.70 3.69
CA VAL A 400 -19.19 -27.64 3.33
C VAL A 400 -18.63 -28.85 2.60
N GLU A 401 -17.75 -28.65 1.62
CA GLU A 401 -17.13 -29.75 0.91
C GLU A 401 -16.23 -30.58 1.83
N MET A 402 -15.37 -29.97 2.66
CA MET A 402 -14.57 -30.68 3.65
C MET A 402 -15.43 -31.50 4.64
N LYS A 403 -16.64 -31.02 4.97
CA LYS A 403 -17.62 -31.77 5.77
C LYS A 403 -18.20 -32.96 5.00
N LYS A 404 -18.56 -32.78 3.73
CA LYS A 404 -19.07 -33.85 2.84
C LYS A 404 -18.03 -34.94 2.59
N THR A 405 -16.76 -34.57 2.38
CA THR A 405 -15.67 -35.53 2.14
C THR A 405 -15.33 -36.37 3.38
N ARG A 406 -16.06 -36.25 4.51
CA ARG A 406 -15.93 -37.03 5.76
C ARG A 406 -14.49 -37.06 6.32
N PHE A 407 -13.99 -35.91 6.79
CA PHE A 407 -12.93 -35.83 7.80
C PHE A 407 -13.49 -36.09 9.22
N THR A 408 -14.37 -37.08 9.37
CA THR A 408 -15.04 -37.39 10.63
C THR A 408 -14.31 -38.52 11.34
N SER A 409 -13.54 -38.19 12.37
CA SER A 409 -12.98 -39.14 13.33
C SER A 409 -13.99 -39.41 14.46
N TYR A 410 -14.34 -40.70 14.63
CA TYR A 410 -15.03 -41.36 15.75
C TYR A 410 -16.51 -41.05 16.06
N TRP A 411 -17.30 -42.13 16.11
CA TRP A 411 -18.59 -42.25 16.80
C TRP A 411 -18.32 -42.42 18.30
N LEU A 412 -18.80 -41.52 19.15
CA LEU A 412 -18.97 -41.81 20.59
C LEU A 412 -20.48 -41.95 20.85
N LEU A 413 -20.94 -43.18 21.01
CA LEU A 413 -22.31 -43.48 21.46
C LEU A 413 -22.39 -43.21 22.96
N VAL A 414 -22.85 -42.03 23.35
CA VAL A 414 -23.24 -41.76 24.74
C VAL A 414 -24.73 -42.07 24.87
N HIS A 415 -25.06 -43.22 25.47
CA HIS A 415 -26.44 -43.55 25.82
C HIS A 415 -26.79 -42.87 27.14
N VAL A 416 -27.50 -41.76 27.08
CA VAL A 416 -28.23 -41.21 28.24
C VAL A 416 -29.71 -41.27 27.90
N LEU A 417 -30.44 -42.11 28.64
CA LEU A 417 -31.89 -42.12 28.82
C LEU A 417 -32.71 -41.61 27.62
N TYR A 418 -32.83 -42.44 26.58
CA TYR A 418 -33.83 -42.31 25.49
C TYR A 418 -33.80 -41.06 24.59
N ILE A 419 -32.65 -40.39 24.44
CA ILE A 419 -32.44 -39.45 23.33
C ILE A 419 -31.08 -39.71 22.69
N THR A 420 -31.06 -40.22 21.46
CA THR A 420 -29.85 -40.25 20.62
C THR A 420 -29.61 -38.85 20.06
N VAL A 421 -28.82 -38.02 20.75
CA VAL A 421 -28.32 -36.76 20.19
C VAL A 421 -27.04 -37.04 19.40
N CYS A 422 -27.13 -36.99 18.07
CA CYS A 422 -25.97 -37.08 17.19
C CYS A 422 -25.22 -35.72 17.17
N LEU A 423 -24.26 -35.53 18.07
CA LEU A 423 -23.30 -34.43 18.00
C LEU A 423 -22.14 -34.82 17.08
N CYS A 424 -22.28 -34.55 15.78
CA CYS A 424 -21.19 -34.67 14.82
C CYS A 424 -20.21 -33.49 14.99
N ILE A 425 -19.22 -33.65 15.86
CA ILE A 425 -18.15 -32.65 16.03
C ILE A 425 -17.13 -32.83 14.90
N ASN A 426 -17.22 -31.98 13.86
CA ASN A 426 -16.29 -32.00 12.74
C ASN A 426 -14.99 -31.25 13.13
N LYS A 427 -13.93 -32.00 13.44
CA LYS A 427 -12.61 -31.47 13.84
C LYS A 427 -11.70 -31.08 12.67
N SER A 428 -12.19 -31.06 11.43
CA SER A 428 -11.32 -30.95 10.25
C SER A 428 -10.77 -29.55 9.96
N VAL A 429 -11.43 -28.49 10.44
CA VAL A 429 -11.02 -27.10 10.20
C VAL A 429 -10.69 -26.42 11.53
N ALA A 430 -9.42 -26.08 11.72
CA ALA A 430 -8.94 -25.40 12.92
C ALA A 430 -9.27 -23.90 12.92
N GLY A 431 -9.39 -23.30 11.73
CA GLY A 431 -9.69 -21.88 11.58
C GLY A 431 -9.23 -21.31 10.25
N THR A 432 -9.31 -19.99 10.11
CA THR A 432 -8.85 -19.27 8.92
C THR A 432 -7.65 -18.38 9.25
N VAL A 433 -6.69 -18.30 8.34
CA VAL A 433 -5.52 -17.43 8.43
C VAL A 433 -5.41 -16.59 7.17
N THR A 434 -5.28 -15.28 7.33
CA THR A 434 -4.93 -14.34 6.26
C THR A 434 -3.54 -13.77 6.54
N ASP A 435 -2.86 -13.20 5.55
CA ASP A 435 -1.53 -12.58 5.72
C ASP A 435 -1.50 -11.28 6.56
N GLY A 436 -2.66 -10.83 7.04
CA GLY A 436 -2.80 -9.60 7.83
C GLY A 436 -3.01 -8.34 6.99
N GLU A 437 -2.74 -8.36 5.68
CA GLU A 437 -3.09 -7.26 4.76
C GLU A 437 -4.59 -7.22 4.49
N PHE A 438 -5.23 -8.40 4.55
CA PHE A 438 -6.67 -8.57 4.29
C PHE A 438 -7.56 -8.42 5.53
N CYS A 439 -6.99 -7.95 6.64
CA CYS A 439 -7.70 -7.86 7.91
C CYS A 439 -8.26 -6.47 8.14
N SER A 440 -9.53 -6.30 7.75
CA SER A 440 -10.41 -5.34 8.43
C SER A 440 -10.80 -5.78 9.86
N LEU A 441 -9.99 -6.67 10.50
CA LEU A 441 -10.06 -7.12 11.90
C LEU A 441 -10.03 -5.98 12.94
N GLN A 442 -10.00 -4.72 12.50
CA GLN A 442 -9.97 -3.49 13.31
C GLN A 442 -11.25 -2.64 13.16
N SER A 443 -12.33 -3.19 12.60
CA SER A 443 -13.62 -2.48 12.50
C SER A 443 -14.70 -3.21 13.27
N GLN A 444 -15.47 -2.50 14.10
CA GLN A 444 -16.68 -3.05 14.72
C GLN A 444 -17.69 -3.37 13.61
N GLY A 445 -17.96 -4.66 13.41
CA GLY A 445 -19.17 -5.12 12.74
C GLY A 445 -20.04 -5.79 13.79
N GLU A 446 -21.36 -5.73 13.63
CA GLU A 446 -22.38 -6.33 14.52
C GLU A 446 -22.20 -7.85 14.74
N THR A 447 -21.28 -8.50 14.02
CA THR A 447 -21.09 -9.94 13.91
C THR A 447 -19.65 -10.42 14.12
N ARG A 448 -18.75 -9.59 14.68
CA ARG A 448 -17.30 -9.90 14.81
C ARG A 448 -16.87 -10.38 16.20
N PRO A 449 -15.69 -11.04 16.32
CA PRO A 449 -15.15 -11.45 17.61
C PRO A 449 -14.65 -10.24 18.40
N LEU A 450 -15.00 -10.18 19.67
CA LEU A 450 -14.53 -9.13 20.58
C LEU A 450 -13.01 -9.28 20.78
N HIS A 451 -12.22 -8.33 20.27
CA HIS A 451 -10.75 -8.38 20.29
C HIS A 451 -10.18 -7.39 21.31
N ILE A 452 -9.25 -7.83 22.17
CA ILE A 452 -8.66 -7.00 23.24
C ILE A 452 -8.02 -5.72 22.66
N TRP A 453 -7.31 -5.84 21.54
CA TRP A 453 -6.73 -4.67 20.84
C TRP A 453 -7.76 -3.62 20.43
N GLN A 454 -8.95 -4.04 19.99
CA GLN A 454 -10.02 -3.09 19.64
C GLN A 454 -10.51 -2.38 20.89
N ILE A 455 -10.71 -3.11 22.00
CA ILE A 455 -11.11 -2.52 23.28
C ILE A 455 -10.06 -1.49 23.75
N ILE A 456 -8.77 -1.79 23.59
CA ILE A 456 -7.67 -0.84 23.89
C ILE A 456 -7.79 0.40 22.99
N HIS A 457 -8.01 0.22 21.69
CA HIS A 457 -8.16 1.33 20.75
C HIS A 457 -9.36 2.21 21.09
N ASP A 458 -10.53 1.62 21.32
CA ASP A 458 -11.77 2.30 21.67
C ASP A 458 -11.61 3.08 22.99
N ALA A 459 -10.96 2.48 23.99
CA ALA A 459 -10.65 3.14 25.25
C ALA A 459 -9.71 4.34 25.05
N LYS A 460 -8.66 4.21 24.23
CA LYS A 460 -7.76 5.33 23.90
C LYS A 460 -8.48 6.43 23.11
N GLU A 461 -9.31 6.06 22.15
CA GLU A 461 -10.06 7.00 21.31
C GLU A 461 -11.06 7.79 22.14
N SER A 462 -11.75 7.14 23.10
CA SER A 462 -12.72 7.78 23.99
C SER A 462 -12.14 8.94 24.81
N VAL A 463 -10.83 8.91 25.10
CA VAL A 463 -10.12 9.96 25.87
C VAL A 463 -9.24 10.85 24.99
N SER A 464 -9.08 10.51 23.71
CA SER A 464 -8.15 11.19 22.80
C SER A 464 -8.48 12.68 22.63
N LYS A 465 -9.78 13.02 22.63
CA LYS A 465 -10.30 14.39 22.50
C LYS A 465 -10.51 15.09 23.85
N CYS A 466 -10.30 14.41 24.97
CA CYS A 466 -10.44 15.02 26.29
C CYS A 466 -9.31 16.03 26.55
N SER A 467 -9.68 17.16 27.14
CA SER A 467 -8.73 18.21 27.57
C SER A 467 -8.09 17.84 28.90
N LYS A 468 -6.95 18.48 29.24
CA LYS A 468 -6.30 18.32 30.55
C LYS A 468 -7.27 18.63 31.70
N LYS A 469 -8.03 19.72 31.58
CA LYS A 469 -9.01 20.13 32.59
C LYS A 469 -10.09 19.06 32.78
N THR A 470 -10.67 18.57 31.69
CA THR A 470 -11.70 17.53 31.74
C THR A 470 -11.21 16.26 32.41
N LEU A 471 -9.95 15.85 32.18
CA LEU A 471 -9.38 14.66 32.80
C LEU A 471 -9.08 14.88 34.28
N LEU A 472 -8.64 16.07 34.68
CA LEU A 472 -8.45 16.42 36.08
C LEU A 472 -9.77 16.53 36.83
N ASP A 473 -10.82 17.08 36.21
CA ASP A 473 -12.16 17.14 36.78
C ASP A 473 -12.71 15.74 37.15
N LYS A 474 -12.22 14.69 36.46
CA LYS A 474 -12.52 13.28 36.74
C LYS A 474 -11.67 12.64 37.83
N LEU A 475 -10.46 13.14 38.06
CA LEU A 475 -9.43 12.50 38.91
C LEU A 475 -9.17 13.25 40.22
N GLU A 476 -9.44 14.55 40.27
CA GLU A 476 -9.19 15.38 41.45
C GLU A 476 -10.36 15.31 42.43
N GLN A 477 -10.04 14.92 43.66
CA GLN A 477 -10.97 14.96 44.77
C GLN A 477 -11.28 16.41 45.16
N VAL A 478 -12.57 16.75 45.22
CA VAL A 478 -13.10 18.04 45.67
C VAL A 478 -13.73 17.94 47.05
N GLY A 479 -14.19 16.76 47.43
CA GLY A 479 -14.82 16.51 48.72
C GLY A 479 -14.99 15.03 49.00
N VAL A 480 -15.77 14.74 50.03
CA VAL A 480 -16.16 13.38 50.44
C VAL A 480 -17.67 13.39 50.62
N ASP A 481 -18.36 12.36 50.14
CA ASP A 481 -19.80 12.19 50.34
C ASP A 481 -20.12 11.71 51.78
N PRO A 482 -21.40 11.65 52.18
CA PRO A 482 -21.79 11.18 53.52
C PRO A 482 -21.35 9.74 53.84
N ASP A 483 -21.09 8.92 52.82
CA ASP A 483 -20.65 7.53 52.95
C ASP A 483 -19.12 7.39 52.98
N GLY A 484 -18.38 8.50 52.99
CA GLY A 484 -16.92 8.50 53.04
C GLY A 484 -16.23 8.31 51.69
N ARG A 485 -16.95 8.39 50.56
CA ARG A 485 -16.41 8.19 49.21
C ARG A 485 -15.92 9.52 48.61
N PRO A 486 -14.83 9.51 47.84
CA PRO A 486 -14.30 10.73 47.23
C PRO A 486 -15.25 11.26 46.14
N VAL A 487 -15.50 12.57 46.16
CA VAL A 487 -16.30 13.27 45.16
C VAL A 487 -15.39 14.07 44.23
N THR A 488 -15.59 13.94 42.92
CA THR A 488 -14.88 14.72 41.88
C THR A 488 -15.83 15.69 41.16
N ARG A 489 -15.30 16.63 40.37
CA ARG A 489 -16.12 17.61 39.63
C ARG A 489 -16.94 16.96 38.51
N SER A 490 -16.40 15.91 37.91
CA SER A 490 -17.04 15.15 36.84
C SER A 490 -16.81 13.66 37.11
N PRO A 491 -17.67 12.99 37.90
CA PRO A 491 -17.50 11.58 38.21
C PRO A 491 -17.55 10.72 36.94
N ASP A 492 -16.62 9.79 36.80
CA ASP A 492 -16.56 8.79 35.72
C ASP A 492 -16.71 7.40 36.36
N PRO A 493 -17.76 6.62 36.03
CA PRO A 493 -18.02 5.33 36.67
C PRO A 493 -16.91 4.30 36.42
N ASP A 494 -16.12 4.48 35.34
CA ASP A 494 -15.03 3.58 35.00
C ASP A 494 -13.78 3.83 35.86
N VAL A 495 -13.71 4.96 36.58
CA VAL A 495 -12.56 5.35 37.40
C VAL A 495 -12.80 4.98 38.87
N PRO A 496 -11.96 4.13 39.49
CA PRO A 496 -12.20 3.68 40.84
C PRO A 496 -11.92 4.76 41.89
N HIS A 497 -12.73 4.80 42.93
CA HIS A 497 -12.55 5.73 44.06
C HIS A 497 -11.16 5.63 44.71
N GLY A 498 -10.59 4.42 44.80
CA GLY A 498 -9.26 4.22 45.38
C GLY A 498 -8.15 5.01 44.65
N LEU A 499 -8.26 5.16 43.33
CA LEU A 499 -7.33 5.99 42.55
C LEU A 499 -7.43 7.47 42.92
N ILE A 500 -8.64 7.96 43.12
CA ILE A 500 -8.91 9.36 43.44
C ILE A 500 -8.33 9.70 44.83
N VAL A 501 -8.57 8.83 45.81
CA VAL A 501 -7.99 8.95 47.17
C VAL A 501 -6.47 8.91 47.10
N GLN A 502 -5.90 7.94 46.38
CA GLN A 502 -4.45 7.81 46.23
C GLN A 502 -3.82 9.07 45.62
N LEU A 503 -4.42 9.62 44.55
CA LEU A 503 -3.94 10.85 43.94
C LEU A 503 -4.07 12.05 44.88
N HIS A 504 -5.10 12.10 45.71
CA HIS A 504 -5.27 13.14 46.73
C HIS A 504 -4.19 13.04 47.82
N GLU A 505 -3.93 11.85 48.34
CA GLU A 505 -2.91 11.59 49.37
C GLU A 505 -1.50 11.88 48.87
N LEU A 506 -1.15 11.46 47.64
CA LEU A 506 0.16 11.75 47.05
C LEU A 506 0.41 13.25 46.90
N ARG A 507 -0.64 14.03 46.61
CA ARG A 507 -0.52 15.48 46.37
C ARG A 507 -0.60 16.32 47.64
N TYR A 508 -1.47 15.95 48.58
CA TYR A 508 -1.82 16.78 49.73
C TYR A 508 -1.53 16.13 51.08
N GLY A 509 -1.17 14.84 51.09
CA GLY A 509 -0.76 14.10 52.26
C GLY A 509 0.70 14.33 52.64
N ALA A 510 1.34 13.29 53.20
CA ALA A 510 2.71 13.37 53.71
C ALA A 510 3.76 13.57 52.61
N ASP A 511 3.54 12.98 51.43
CA ASP A 511 4.53 12.97 50.34
C ASP A 511 4.60 14.30 49.56
N ARG A 512 3.52 15.09 49.55
CA ARG A 512 3.40 16.40 48.88
C ARG A 512 4.01 16.45 47.47
N MET A 513 3.74 15.44 46.66
CA MET A 513 4.26 15.33 45.31
C MET A 513 3.65 16.38 44.38
N SER A 514 4.42 16.79 43.35
CA SER A 514 3.86 17.59 42.26
C SER A 514 2.78 16.78 41.53
N LEU A 515 1.84 17.47 40.86
CA LEU A 515 0.81 16.79 40.06
C LEU A 515 1.43 15.87 39.00
N GLU A 516 2.54 16.29 38.39
CA GLU A 516 3.19 15.50 37.35
C GLU A 516 3.87 14.25 37.91
N ASP A 517 4.50 14.34 39.09
CA ASP A 517 5.15 13.21 39.74
C ASP A 517 4.11 12.20 40.24
N ALA A 518 3.03 12.68 40.88
CA ALA A 518 1.94 11.83 41.35
C ALA A 518 1.29 11.05 40.18
N ILE A 519 1.01 11.73 39.06
CA ILE A 519 0.46 11.10 37.85
C ILE A 519 1.45 10.10 37.24
N THR A 520 2.75 10.42 37.23
CA THR A 520 3.78 9.52 36.70
C THR A 520 3.91 8.26 37.55
N LEU A 521 3.90 8.40 38.88
CA LEU A 521 3.95 7.29 39.83
C LEU A 521 2.74 6.37 39.69
N VAL A 522 1.53 6.94 39.74
CA VAL A 522 0.28 6.19 39.60
C VAL A 522 0.20 5.48 38.26
N ARG A 523 0.65 6.13 37.17
CA ARG A 523 0.72 5.48 35.86
C ARG A 523 1.72 4.32 35.84
N GLY A 524 2.86 4.45 36.51
CA GLY A 524 3.85 3.37 36.68
C GLY A 524 3.28 2.16 37.40
N GLN A 525 2.38 2.35 38.37
CA GLN A 525 1.71 1.26 39.10
C GLN A 525 0.67 0.50 38.27
N LEU A 526 0.27 1.04 37.11
CA LEU A 526 -0.68 0.36 36.22
C LEU A 526 -0.03 -0.76 35.39
N VAL A 527 1.30 -0.84 35.37
CA VAL A 527 2.06 -1.90 34.70
C VAL A 527 2.82 -2.77 35.71
N PRO A 528 3.15 -4.04 35.36
CA PRO A 528 3.89 -4.92 36.26
C PRO A 528 5.27 -4.37 36.64
N ALA A 529 5.77 -4.77 37.81
CA ALA A 529 7.10 -4.39 38.26
C ALA A 529 8.18 -4.78 37.22
N GLY A 530 9.09 -3.86 36.92
CA GLY A 530 10.13 -4.03 35.90
C GLY A 530 9.72 -3.61 34.48
N TYR A 531 8.48 -3.17 34.27
CA TYR A 531 8.00 -2.63 32.99
C TYR A 531 7.74 -1.13 33.06
N ASP A 532 8.05 -0.43 31.97
CA ASP A 532 7.67 0.96 31.79
C ASP A 532 6.31 1.08 31.08
N PRO A 533 5.46 2.03 31.47
CA PRO A 533 4.23 2.33 30.76
C PRO A 533 4.48 2.66 29.28
N TYR A 534 3.71 2.06 28.38
CA TYR A 534 3.84 2.34 26.95
C TYR A 534 3.40 3.78 26.63
N PRO A 535 4.13 4.52 25.78
CA PRO A 535 3.78 5.89 25.43
C PRO A 535 2.37 6.01 24.83
N PHE A 536 1.62 7.04 25.22
CA PHE A 536 0.27 7.25 24.66
C PHE A 536 0.33 7.54 23.14
N ARG A 537 1.35 8.28 22.70
CA ARG A 537 1.68 8.57 21.29
C ARG A 537 3.06 7.99 20.97
N CYS A 538 3.23 7.43 19.77
CA CYS A 538 4.52 6.97 19.29
C CYS A 538 5.44 8.16 18.98
N ASP A 539 6.75 7.96 19.18
CA ASP A 539 7.82 8.85 18.69
C ASP A 539 7.74 10.32 19.16
N THR A 540 6.98 10.59 20.22
CA THR A 540 6.81 11.93 20.80
C THR A 540 7.08 11.88 22.31
N PRO A 541 7.83 12.84 22.89
CA PRO A 541 7.94 12.96 24.33
C PRO A 541 6.56 13.06 24.98
N GLU A 542 6.32 12.27 26.03
CA GLU A 542 5.02 12.26 26.68
C GLU A 542 4.76 13.53 27.48
N SER A 543 3.64 14.20 27.17
CA SER A 543 3.15 15.31 27.97
C SER A 543 2.36 14.82 29.20
N LEU A 544 2.18 15.69 30.20
CA LEU A 544 1.26 15.43 31.31
C LEU A 544 -0.16 15.07 30.84
N LEU A 545 -0.61 15.67 29.74
CA LEU A 545 -1.91 15.35 29.14
C LEU A 545 -1.96 13.92 28.61
N ASP A 546 -0.87 13.45 27.99
CA ASP A 546 -0.78 12.07 27.50
C ASP A 546 -0.76 11.06 28.66
N LYS A 547 -0.06 11.37 29.76
CA LYS A 547 -0.08 10.56 30.99
C LYS A 547 -1.49 10.48 31.60
N LEU A 548 -2.22 11.60 31.68
CA LEU A 548 -3.61 11.65 32.14
C LEU A 548 -4.54 10.81 31.26
N ARG A 549 -4.42 10.93 29.93
CA ARG A 549 -5.18 10.10 28.98
C ARG A 549 -4.87 8.62 29.16
N SER A 550 -3.60 8.26 29.35
CA SER A 550 -3.17 6.89 29.58
C SER A 550 -3.82 6.27 30.82
N ILE A 551 -3.91 6.99 31.94
CA ILE A 551 -4.54 6.50 33.17
C ILE A 551 -6.03 6.24 32.93
N VAL A 552 -6.77 7.24 32.44
CA VAL A 552 -8.23 7.12 32.24
C VAL A 552 -8.56 6.06 31.19
N ALA A 553 -7.81 5.99 30.09
CA ALA A 553 -7.97 4.93 29.08
C ALA A 553 -7.75 3.53 29.68
N THR A 554 -6.78 3.37 30.58
CA THR A 554 -6.50 2.07 31.22
C THR A 554 -7.67 1.61 32.09
N TYR A 555 -8.27 2.53 32.86
CA TYR A 555 -9.43 2.20 33.68
C TYR A 555 -10.69 1.94 32.85
N LYS A 556 -10.91 2.71 31.78
CA LYS A 556 -11.97 2.41 30.79
C LYS A 556 -11.79 1.04 30.15
N PHE A 557 -10.57 0.70 29.75
CA PHE A 557 -10.24 -0.64 29.24
C PHE A 557 -10.58 -1.73 30.26
N ARG A 558 -10.17 -1.57 31.53
CA ARG A 558 -10.47 -2.54 32.60
C ARG A 558 -11.98 -2.68 32.84
N ALA A 559 -12.72 -1.57 32.92
CA ALA A 559 -14.17 -1.59 33.09
C ALA A 559 -14.88 -2.32 31.95
N ILE A 560 -14.46 -2.10 30.68
CA ILE A 560 -15.01 -2.83 29.54
C ILE A 560 -14.69 -4.33 29.63
N ILE A 561 -13.47 -4.70 30.02
CA ILE A 561 -13.08 -6.10 30.21
C ILE A 561 -13.94 -6.77 31.30
N ASP A 562 -14.15 -6.09 32.43
CA ASP A 562 -14.96 -6.63 33.54
C ASP A 562 -16.44 -6.77 33.12
N TYR A 563 -16.99 -5.78 32.41
CA TYR A 563 -18.34 -5.85 31.82
C TYR A 563 -18.56 -7.12 30.96
N TRP A 564 -17.54 -7.51 30.18
CA TRP A 564 -17.60 -8.70 29.34
C TRP A 564 -17.36 -10.00 30.12
N LYS A 565 -16.45 -9.99 31.11
CA LYS A 565 -16.24 -11.14 32.00
C LYS A 565 -17.49 -11.50 32.79
N GLU A 566 -18.24 -10.50 33.27
CA GLU A 566 -19.53 -10.69 33.94
C GLU A 566 -20.56 -11.39 33.05
N ARG A 567 -20.42 -11.29 31.72
CA ARG A 567 -21.26 -11.95 30.71
C ARG A 567 -20.73 -13.31 30.26
N GLY A 568 -19.72 -13.84 30.96
CA GLY A 568 -19.13 -15.15 30.67
C GLY A 568 -18.11 -15.16 29.54
N VAL A 569 -17.59 -13.99 29.15
CA VAL A 569 -16.52 -13.91 28.15
C VAL A 569 -15.16 -14.20 28.80
N ASP A 570 -14.44 -15.18 28.25
CA ASP A 570 -13.08 -15.52 28.68
C ASP A 570 -12.02 -14.87 27.79
N PHE A 571 -11.19 -14.02 28.39
CA PHE A 571 -10.00 -13.41 27.77
C PHE A 571 -8.68 -14.05 28.23
N SER A 572 -8.72 -15.07 29.08
CA SER A 572 -7.52 -15.71 29.63
C SER A 572 -6.81 -16.61 28.60
N THR A 573 -7.59 -17.18 27.67
CA THR A 573 -7.08 -18.15 26.68
C THR A 573 -6.57 -17.48 25.39
N TYR A 574 -7.24 -16.41 24.93
CA TYR A 574 -6.93 -15.76 23.65
C TYR A 574 -7.05 -14.23 23.74
N LEU A 575 -6.35 -13.50 22.86
CA LEU A 575 -6.48 -12.03 22.73
C LEU A 575 -7.81 -11.58 22.07
N TYR A 576 -8.68 -12.51 21.74
CA TYR A 576 -10.00 -12.30 21.15
C TYR A 576 -10.95 -13.44 21.57
N VAL A 577 -12.25 -13.20 21.48
CA VAL A 577 -13.27 -14.23 21.74
C VAL A 577 -13.57 -15.01 20.46
N PRO A 578 -13.29 -16.32 20.38
CA PRO A 578 -13.61 -17.09 19.18
C PRO A 578 -15.12 -17.18 18.93
N GLU A 579 -15.55 -17.02 17.68
CA GLU A 579 -16.95 -17.21 17.25
C GLU A 579 -17.26 -18.71 17.09
N VAL A 580 -18.53 -19.13 17.14
CA VAL A 580 -18.91 -20.49 16.70
C VAL A 580 -19.20 -20.47 15.21
N ASP A 581 -18.47 -21.28 14.43
CA ASP A 581 -18.70 -21.38 13.00
C ASP A 581 -20.04 -22.09 12.71
N PRO A 582 -20.95 -21.49 11.91
CA PRO A 582 -22.28 -22.07 11.67
C PRO A 582 -22.24 -23.36 10.82
N VAL A 583 -21.16 -23.63 10.09
CA VAL A 583 -21.02 -24.82 9.23
C VAL A 583 -20.40 -25.99 10.00
N THR A 584 -19.34 -25.72 10.78
CA THR A 584 -18.62 -26.75 11.53
C THR A 584 -19.14 -26.97 12.94
N GLY A 585 -19.81 -25.97 13.53
CA GLY A 585 -20.27 -25.98 14.93
C GLY A 585 -19.12 -25.90 15.94
N GLN A 586 -17.91 -25.57 15.50
CA GLN A 586 -16.72 -25.44 16.35
C GLN A 586 -16.34 -23.97 16.56
N GLU A 587 -15.56 -23.72 17.61
CA GLU A 587 -14.87 -22.44 17.78
C GLU A 587 -14.04 -22.14 16.54
N ARG A 588 -14.28 -20.95 16.00
CA ARG A 588 -13.67 -20.41 14.80
C ARG A 588 -12.56 -19.47 15.23
N HIS A 589 -11.34 -19.87 14.89
CA HIS A 589 -10.18 -19.01 15.06
C HIS A 589 -9.87 -18.32 13.74
N ASP A 590 -10.16 -17.03 13.66
CA ASP A 590 -9.70 -16.20 12.54
C ASP A 590 -8.44 -15.45 12.99
N ARG A 591 -7.33 -15.71 12.28
CA ARG A 591 -6.02 -15.13 12.62
C ARG A 591 -5.49 -14.32 11.44
N GLY A 592 -5.00 -13.12 11.71
CA GLY A 592 -3.97 -12.56 10.84
C GLY A 592 -2.66 -13.32 11.07
N ASP A 593 -1.83 -13.48 10.05
CA ASP A 593 -0.44 -13.92 10.16
C ASP A 593 0.34 -12.79 10.84
N HIS A 594 0.14 -12.65 12.15
CA HIS A 594 0.77 -11.65 12.98
C HIS A 594 2.24 -11.99 13.26
N ASN A 595 3.01 -12.28 12.21
CA ASN A 595 4.47 -12.35 12.24
C ASN A 595 5.07 -11.12 12.95
N HIS A 596 4.37 -9.99 13.00
CA HIS A 596 4.78 -8.77 13.70
C HIS A 596 4.68 -8.83 15.24
N LEU A 597 3.76 -9.61 15.81
CA LEU A 597 3.55 -9.68 17.27
C LEU A 597 4.51 -10.69 17.89
N PHE A 598 4.72 -11.85 17.23
CA PHE A 598 5.81 -12.75 17.55
C PHE A 598 7.18 -12.14 17.29
N ARG A 599 7.37 -11.34 16.21
CA ARG A 599 8.61 -10.55 16.05
C ARG A 599 8.80 -9.53 17.17
N ARG A 600 7.74 -8.87 17.65
CA ARG A 600 7.83 -7.92 18.76
C ARG A 600 8.13 -8.61 20.09
N ALA A 601 7.44 -9.71 20.41
CA ALA A 601 7.72 -10.51 21.59
C ALA A 601 9.15 -11.10 21.55
N ALA A 602 9.54 -11.69 20.41
CA ALA A 602 10.91 -12.18 20.20
C ALA A 602 11.95 -11.04 20.27
N SER A 603 11.63 -9.84 19.76
CA SER A 603 12.50 -8.67 19.87
C SER A 603 12.60 -8.16 21.31
N SER A 604 11.51 -8.16 22.07
CA SER A 604 11.50 -7.74 23.48
C SER A 604 12.30 -8.72 24.35
N ILE A 605 12.13 -10.02 24.11
CA ILE A 605 12.90 -11.07 24.77
C ILE A 605 14.39 -10.91 24.41
N ARG A 606 14.73 -10.74 23.13
CA ARG A 606 16.13 -10.57 22.71
C ARG A 606 16.79 -9.27 23.13
N GLN A 607 16.01 -8.26 23.50
CA GLN A 607 16.52 -7.00 24.05
C GLN A 607 16.71 -7.06 25.57
N GLY A 608 16.58 -8.23 26.19
CA GLY A 608 16.89 -8.40 27.61
C GLY A 608 15.85 -7.79 28.55
N ARG A 609 14.63 -7.50 28.07
CA ARG A 609 13.64 -6.74 28.85
C ARG A 609 12.85 -7.57 29.87
N ASP A 610 13.09 -8.88 29.94
CA ASP A 610 12.43 -9.78 30.90
C ASP A 610 13.48 -10.40 31.84
N PRO A 611 13.59 -9.91 33.09
CA PRO A 611 14.58 -10.39 34.06
C PRO A 611 14.44 -11.87 34.43
N SER A 612 13.30 -12.49 34.14
CA SER A 612 13.02 -13.89 34.46
C SER A 612 13.58 -14.90 33.45
N LEU A 613 14.01 -14.42 32.27
CA LEU A 613 14.61 -15.25 31.24
C LEU A 613 16.13 -15.32 31.42
N ASN A 614 16.66 -16.55 31.54
CA ASN A 614 18.10 -16.78 31.54
C ASN A 614 18.67 -16.58 30.12
N TYR A 615 19.16 -15.37 29.86
CA TYR A 615 19.79 -15.00 28.59
C TYR A 615 21.14 -15.69 28.36
N GLU A 616 21.83 -16.10 29.42
CA GLU A 616 23.12 -16.80 29.35
C GLU A 616 22.94 -18.18 28.72
N ALA A 617 21.84 -18.88 29.01
CA ALA A 617 21.50 -20.15 28.38
C ALA A 617 21.26 -20.02 26.86
N PHE A 618 20.77 -18.85 26.40
CA PHE A 618 20.59 -18.58 24.97
C PHE A 618 21.93 -18.30 24.26
N ASP A 619 22.83 -17.57 24.93
CA ASP A 619 24.17 -17.31 24.42
C ASP A 619 25.03 -18.58 24.43
N GLU A 620 24.92 -19.44 25.44
CA GLU A 620 25.57 -20.75 25.48
C GLU A 620 25.17 -21.64 24.29
N VAL A 621 23.88 -21.67 23.94
CA VAL A 621 23.38 -22.42 22.77
C VAL A 621 23.84 -21.80 21.44
N LEU A 622 24.01 -20.48 21.39
CA LEU A 622 24.56 -19.78 20.20
C LEU A 622 26.07 -20.00 20.02
N MET A 623 26.79 -20.21 21.12
CA MET A 623 28.22 -20.52 21.12
C MET A 623 28.48 -22.03 20.92
N ASP A 624 27.47 -22.87 21.11
CA ASP A 624 27.56 -24.30 20.80
C ASP A 624 27.61 -24.56 19.28
N SER A 625 28.78 -24.97 18.82
CA SER A 625 29.03 -25.35 17.43
C SER A 625 28.16 -26.51 16.90
N LEU A 626 27.51 -27.28 17.79
CA LEU A 626 26.62 -28.39 17.44
C LEU A 626 25.15 -27.97 17.30
N SER A 627 24.76 -26.80 17.81
CA SER A 627 23.35 -26.37 17.83
C SER A 627 22.79 -26.00 16.45
N GLY A 628 23.66 -25.68 15.49
CA GLY A 628 23.29 -25.23 14.14
C GLY A 628 22.56 -23.87 14.08
N LEU A 629 22.34 -23.22 15.23
CA LEU A 629 21.69 -21.93 15.35
C LEU A 629 22.71 -20.82 15.10
N THR A 630 22.45 -19.99 14.09
CA THR A 630 23.28 -18.81 13.80
C THR A 630 22.58 -17.53 14.23
N HIS A 631 23.34 -16.54 14.72
CA HIS A 631 22.81 -15.22 15.07
C HIS A 631 21.96 -14.60 13.92
N ALA A 632 22.38 -14.83 12.67
CA ALA A 632 21.66 -14.39 11.47
C ALA A 632 20.28 -15.06 11.25
N ALA A 633 20.14 -16.32 11.68
CA ALA A 633 18.88 -17.07 11.62
C ALA A 633 17.90 -16.60 12.69
N LEU A 634 18.40 -16.32 13.90
CA LEU A 634 17.60 -15.71 14.95
C LEU A 634 17.05 -14.36 14.47
N ILE A 635 17.87 -13.41 14.03
CA ILE A 635 17.40 -12.07 13.60
C ILE A 635 16.61 -12.05 12.28
N GLY A 636 16.30 -13.23 11.70
CA GLY A 636 15.46 -13.35 10.51
C GLY A 636 16.07 -12.78 9.24
N LYS A 637 17.38 -12.50 9.23
CA LYS A 637 18.11 -11.99 8.05
C LYS A 637 18.38 -13.07 7.01
N ARG A 638 18.29 -14.36 7.36
CA ARG A 638 18.30 -15.49 6.42
C ARG A 638 17.29 -16.56 6.84
N LYS A 639 16.55 -17.13 5.88
CA LYS A 639 15.79 -18.37 6.10
C LYS A 639 16.81 -19.51 6.24
N GLN A 640 16.90 -20.15 7.40
CA GLN A 640 17.70 -21.36 7.54
C GLN A 640 16.93 -22.55 6.93
N SER A 641 17.56 -23.23 5.98
CA SER A 641 17.23 -24.61 5.68
C SER A 641 17.84 -25.47 6.79
N LEU A 642 17.00 -25.99 7.68
CA LEU A 642 17.37 -27.15 8.48
C LEU A 642 17.69 -28.29 7.50
N VAL A 643 18.92 -28.82 7.60
CA VAL A 643 19.38 -30.00 6.84
C VAL A 643 18.64 -31.22 7.32
#